data_AF-A0AAW2RPB8-F1
#
_entry.id   AF-A0AAW2RPB8-F1
#
_cell.length_a   1.000
_cell.length_b   1.000
_cell.length_c   1.000
_cell.angle_alpha   90.00
_cell.angle_beta   90.00
_cell.angle_gamma   90.00
#
_symmetry.space_group_name_H-M   'P 1'
#
loop_
_entity.id
_entity.type
_entity.pdbx_description
1 polymer ?
#
loop_
_entity_poly.entity_id
_entity_poly.type
_entity_poly.pdbx_seq_one_letter_code
_entity_poly.pdbx_strand_id
1 'polypeptide(L)'
;MHSYRKALQPGPITRLLFCTDEEKRTYKGMDLAPTLEVPSMSKHPNTGDRYPAINKPAAIVHWLQHSKDAENVDWVVILDVDMLIRSPVIPWKLGGEKGRPVAAYCGKHPELCDNVGWVLALHIDDLRALAPIWLSKTQDIQQDRAHWAANYTGDIDGKGQITEMYGYSIAAAEVSFSCGTPPHEEHNLMVYPGYSPREDIDPILMHYGLPFSVGNWSFGKLEHHEDNIVYDCWRLFPEPPYAREVEKKESERNKSRTFFLGIECVNTLNEGLLLQHAAYGCPRPQESKYLSSIMSRTFTQITHSKQLTKQGRQIMEVNVQKPDVKEAYPNIHTVFSAECSPYFDWQTVGLVHSFYQSGQPGTITRLLCCTEEDLKQYKGHDLAPTHYVPSMSRHPITGDWYPAVNKPAAVVHWINHVKTDAEYIVILDADMIMRGPITPWEFNVSKGRPVSAPYDNLIGCENEIAKRHTRYPQACNKVGGVIIMQIRELKRFALLWLHKTEQVRADMAHWSKNMTGDIYEAGWNSQMYGYSFAAAELNFRHVISNQILIYPGHVPVPGVKYRVFHYSLEFRVGNWSFNKANWTNSDMVNKCWAKFPDPPDPSTLDRSNEDSVQRDLLSIECVNSLNEALRSHHERKKCPDPSTFPPPIQETPNHPILPPPNRDHPILPPLNRDSAREEIIPSRKLGKVDKVDALRHNKELKNESQEFSPPEVNKANTKSDQPNIHFCEIVDSWPPGILSPFFCGSNVDDYFQLQRTEKER
;
A
#
# COMPACT_ATOMS: atom_id res chain seq x y z
N MET A 1 -27.79 -12.85 18.58
CA MET A 1 -27.58 -12.28 19.94
C MET A 1 -27.03 -13.28 20.95
N HIS A 2 -27.68 -14.44 21.14
CA HIS A 2 -27.18 -15.46 22.08
C HIS A 2 -25.74 -15.90 21.76
N SER A 3 -25.47 -16.27 20.52
CA SER A 3 -24.12 -16.63 20.03
C SER A 3 -23.08 -15.53 20.28
N TYR A 4 -23.42 -14.26 20.04
CA TYR A 4 -22.56 -13.11 20.33
C TYR A 4 -22.13 -13.05 21.81
N ARG A 5 -23.08 -13.27 22.75
CA ARG A 5 -22.78 -13.30 24.19
C ARG A 5 -21.96 -14.55 24.56
N LYS A 6 -22.36 -15.71 24.05
CA LYS A 6 -21.72 -17.01 24.31
C LYS A 6 -20.27 -17.04 23.83
N ALA A 7 -19.98 -16.42 22.69
CA ALA A 7 -18.64 -16.32 22.14
C ALA A 7 -17.77 -15.26 22.83
N LEU A 8 -18.34 -14.41 23.69
CA LEU A 8 -17.66 -13.25 24.28
C LEU A 8 -17.10 -12.30 23.19
N GLN A 9 -17.89 -12.04 22.15
CA GLN A 9 -17.51 -11.11 21.10
C GLN A 9 -17.30 -9.70 21.70
N PRO A 10 -16.14 -9.06 21.48
CA PRO A 10 -15.87 -7.72 22.01
C PRO A 10 -16.60 -6.63 21.22
N GLY A 11 -16.79 -5.48 21.88
CA GLY A 11 -17.37 -4.26 21.30
C GLY A 11 -18.90 -4.28 21.24
N PRO A 12 -19.56 -3.14 21.01
CA PRO A 12 -21.01 -3.06 20.90
C PRO A 12 -21.53 -3.80 19.66
N ILE A 13 -22.78 -4.26 19.71
CA ILE A 13 -23.50 -4.85 18.57
C ILE A 13 -24.79 -4.06 18.31
N THR A 14 -24.97 -3.63 17.07
CA THR A 14 -26.11 -2.80 16.66
C THR A 14 -26.79 -3.44 15.46
N ARG A 15 -28.08 -3.75 15.61
CA ARG A 15 -28.95 -4.24 14.54
C ARG A 15 -29.43 -3.06 13.71
N LEU A 16 -29.19 -3.09 12.41
CA LEU A 16 -29.70 -2.11 11.47
C LEU A 16 -31.06 -2.61 10.96
N LEU A 17 -32.15 -1.99 11.42
CA LEU A 17 -33.51 -2.46 11.16
C LEU A 17 -34.21 -1.56 10.13
N PHE A 18 -34.65 -2.18 9.04
CA PHE A 18 -35.43 -1.54 7.99
C PHE A 18 -36.91 -1.80 8.21
N CYS A 19 -37.67 -0.74 8.47
CA CYS A 19 -39.12 -0.83 8.56
C CYS A 19 -39.73 0.39 7.88
N THR A 20 -40.83 0.19 7.17
CA THR A 20 -41.76 1.28 6.88
C THR A 20 -42.51 1.68 8.15
N ASP A 21 -43.06 2.91 8.17
CA ASP A 21 -43.87 3.38 9.30
C ASP A 21 -45.08 2.47 9.57
N GLU A 22 -45.61 1.80 8.55
CA GLU A 22 -46.71 0.85 8.66
C GLU A 22 -46.27 -0.47 9.29
N GLU A 23 -45.18 -1.07 8.79
CA GLU A 23 -44.60 -2.30 9.36
C GLU A 23 -44.18 -2.10 10.82
N LYS A 24 -43.67 -0.91 11.16
CA LYS A 24 -43.26 -0.56 12.53
C LYS A 24 -44.41 -0.65 13.54
N ARG A 25 -45.65 -0.33 13.13
CA ARG A 25 -46.81 -0.34 14.05
C ARG A 25 -47.16 -1.75 14.54
N THR A 26 -46.82 -2.77 13.77
CA THR A 26 -47.16 -4.17 14.08
C THR A 26 -45.93 -5.03 14.40
N TYR A 27 -44.71 -4.51 14.19
CA TYR A 27 -43.47 -5.21 14.46
C TYR A 27 -43.20 -5.38 15.97
N LYS A 28 -43.19 -6.63 16.43
CA LYS A 28 -43.01 -6.99 17.86
C LYS A 28 -41.55 -7.12 18.29
N GLY A 29 -40.60 -7.10 17.36
CA GLY A 29 -39.22 -7.52 17.61
C GLY A 29 -38.24 -6.41 17.93
N MET A 30 -38.69 -5.23 18.38
CA MET A 30 -37.84 -4.07 18.60
C MET A 30 -36.82 -4.29 19.73
N ASP A 31 -37.17 -5.11 20.72
CA ASP A 31 -36.39 -5.40 21.93
C ASP A 31 -35.39 -6.57 21.77
N LEU A 32 -35.42 -7.28 20.65
CA LEU A 32 -34.59 -8.47 20.42
C LEU A 32 -33.07 -8.17 20.37
N ALA A 33 -32.68 -6.95 20.02
CA ALA A 33 -31.30 -6.49 19.95
C ALA A 33 -31.22 -4.96 20.06
N PRO A 34 -30.08 -4.38 20.49
CA PRO A 34 -29.84 -2.94 20.32
C PRO A 34 -30.01 -2.58 18.85
N THR A 35 -30.86 -1.61 18.55
CA THR A 35 -31.34 -1.37 17.18
C THR A 35 -31.16 0.09 16.78
N LEU A 36 -30.57 0.30 15.60
CA LEU A 36 -30.68 1.56 14.87
C LEU A 36 -31.72 1.38 13.77
N GLU A 37 -32.75 2.21 13.81
CA GLU A 37 -33.76 2.25 12.76
C GLU A 37 -33.19 2.93 11.51
N VAL A 38 -33.46 2.35 10.34
CA VAL A 38 -32.99 2.84 9.05
C VAL A 38 -34.18 2.93 8.09
N PRO A 39 -34.32 4.02 7.32
CA PRO A 39 -35.32 4.10 6.26
C PRO A 39 -35.20 2.94 5.28
N SER A 40 -36.32 2.28 4.97
CA SER A 40 -36.32 1.17 4.01
C SER A 40 -36.10 1.66 2.59
N MET A 41 -35.09 1.13 1.91
CA MET A 41 -34.87 1.31 0.46
C MET A 41 -35.32 0.09 -0.35
N SER A 42 -36.08 -0.82 0.28
CA SER A 42 -36.49 -2.09 -0.32
C SER A 42 -37.34 -1.96 -1.57
N LYS A 43 -37.97 -0.79 -1.80
CA LYS A 43 -38.78 -0.51 -2.99
C LYS A 43 -38.13 0.63 -3.75
N HIS A 44 -37.85 0.40 -5.03
CA HIS A 44 -37.32 1.45 -5.87
C HIS A 44 -38.38 2.55 -6.00
N PRO A 45 -38.02 3.81 -5.72
CA PRO A 45 -38.97 4.89 -5.69
C PRO A 45 -39.74 5.02 -7.02
N ASN A 46 -39.07 5.10 -8.17
CA ASN A 46 -39.73 5.32 -9.48
C ASN A 46 -40.50 4.14 -10.04
N THR A 47 -40.04 2.93 -9.77
CA THR A 47 -40.51 1.74 -10.49
C THR A 47 -41.30 0.79 -9.60
N GLY A 48 -41.26 0.99 -8.28
CA GLY A 48 -41.92 0.12 -7.30
C GLY A 48 -41.25 -1.25 -7.13
N ASP A 49 -40.16 -1.52 -7.85
CA ASP A 49 -39.47 -2.81 -7.81
C ASP A 49 -38.92 -3.11 -6.42
N ARG A 50 -39.17 -4.32 -5.93
CA ARG A 50 -38.71 -4.75 -4.61
C ARG A 50 -37.31 -5.34 -4.71
N TYR A 51 -36.32 -4.69 -4.09
CA TYR A 51 -34.95 -5.20 -3.97
C TYR A 51 -34.44 -5.00 -2.54
N PRO A 52 -34.63 -5.98 -1.64
CA PRO A 52 -34.27 -5.82 -0.24
C PRO A 52 -32.76 -5.78 0.04
N ALA A 53 -31.90 -6.30 -0.84
CA ALA A 53 -30.47 -6.41 -0.55
C ALA A 53 -29.73 -5.04 -0.59
N ILE A 54 -30.23 -4.03 -1.31
CA ILE A 54 -29.70 -2.65 -1.26
C ILE A 54 -29.73 -2.03 0.13
N ASN A 55 -30.62 -2.53 0.99
CA ASN A 55 -30.74 -2.05 2.35
C ASN A 55 -29.43 -2.19 3.12
N LYS A 56 -28.63 -3.24 2.87
CA LYS A 56 -27.37 -3.47 3.59
C LYS A 56 -26.38 -2.30 3.39
N PRO A 57 -25.94 -1.94 2.18
CA PRO A 57 -25.07 -0.78 1.99
C PRO A 57 -25.74 0.52 2.42
N ALA A 58 -27.04 0.70 2.18
CA ALA A 58 -27.78 1.90 2.59
C ALA A 58 -27.78 2.10 4.12
N ALA A 59 -28.01 1.05 4.89
CA ALA A 59 -27.95 1.11 6.35
C ALA A 59 -26.57 1.36 6.88
N ILE A 60 -25.53 0.81 6.25
CA ILE A 60 -24.17 1.07 6.68
C ILE A 60 -23.86 2.56 6.50
N VAL A 61 -24.23 3.15 5.36
CA VAL A 61 -24.12 4.61 5.14
C VAL A 61 -24.91 5.38 6.20
N HIS A 62 -26.17 5.02 6.44
CA HIS A 62 -27.01 5.67 7.45
C HIS A 62 -26.44 5.53 8.88
N TRP A 63 -25.91 4.35 9.23
CA TRP A 63 -25.28 4.10 10.52
C TRP A 63 -24.02 4.93 10.70
N LEU A 64 -23.18 5.06 9.67
CA LEU A 64 -22.01 5.94 9.70
C LEU A 64 -22.38 7.42 9.92
N GLN A 65 -23.54 7.85 9.43
CA GLN A 65 -24.00 9.24 9.54
C GLN A 65 -24.71 9.55 10.87
N HIS A 66 -25.42 8.59 11.45
CA HIS A 66 -26.36 8.85 12.55
C HIS A 66 -26.05 8.09 13.84
N SER A 67 -25.11 7.15 13.82
CA SER A 67 -24.78 6.35 15.00
C SER A 67 -23.62 6.94 15.80
N LYS A 68 -23.82 7.13 17.11
CA LYS A 68 -22.73 7.45 18.05
C LYS A 68 -21.69 6.34 18.16
N ASP A 69 -22.08 5.10 17.90
CA ASP A 69 -21.11 3.98 17.91
C ASP A 69 -20.09 4.16 16.78
N ALA A 70 -20.50 4.66 15.61
CA ALA A 70 -19.64 4.84 14.45
C ALA A 70 -18.54 5.91 14.66
N GLU A 71 -18.72 6.78 15.64
CA GLU A 71 -17.73 7.79 16.05
C GLU A 71 -16.64 7.19 16.96
N ASN A 72 -16.94 6.09 17.66
CA ASN A 72 -16.18 5.59 18.81
C ASN A 72 -15.60 4.17 18.62
N VAL A 73 -15.59 3.65 17.38
CA VAL A 73 -15.04 2.33 17.06
C VAL A 73 -13.96 2.41 16.00
N ASP A 74 -12.90 1.62 16.16
CA ASP A 74 -11.81 1.51 15.17
C ASP A 74 -12.07 0.42 14.11
N TRP A 75 -12.83 -0.61 14.49
CA TRP A 75 -13.08 -1.79 13.68
C TRP A 75 -14.56 -2.13 13.68
N VAL A 76 -15.08 -2.47 12.51
CA VAL A 76 -16.48 -2.85 12.30
C VAL A 76 -16.52 -4.24 11.69
N VAL A 77 -17.32 -5.13 12.29
CA VAL A 77 -17.62 -6.46 11.74
C VAL A 77 -19.07 -6.46 11.29
N ILE A 78 -19.28 -6.59 9.98
CA ILE A 78 -20.61 -6.67 9.37
C ILE A 78 -20.99 -8.15 9.25
N LEU A 79 -22.12 -8.51 9.84
CA LEU A 79 -22.65 -9.88 9.89
C LEU A 79 -24.07 -9.94 9.35
N ASP A 80 -24.41 -11.06 8.72
CA ASP A 80 -25.80 -11.36 8.38
C ASP A 80 -26.57 -11.92 9.57
N VAL A 81 -27.89 -11.72 9.56
CA VAL A 81 -28.77 -12.12 10.66
C VAL A 81 -28.87 -13.65 10.82
N ASP A 82 -28.44 -14.40 9.81
CA ASP A 82 -28.36 -15.86 9.81
C ASP A 82 -26.93 -16.40 9.93
N MET A 83 -26.09 -15.64 10.67
CA MET A 83 -24.78 -16.07 11.12
C MET A 83 -24.73 -16.34 12.62
N LEU A 84 -24.06 -17.44 13.00
CA LEU A 84 -23.71 -17.77 14.39
C LEU A 84 -22.23 -17.54 14.64
N ILE A 85 -21.92 -16.78 15.68
CA ILE A 85 -20.54 -16.58 16.19
C ILE A 85 -20.17 -17.73 17.11
N ARG A 86 -19.18 -18.53 16.71
CA ARG A 86 -18.64 -19.63 17.53
C ARG A 86 -17.46 -19.18 18.38
N SER A 87 -16.66 -18.25 17.86
CA SER A 87 -15.50 -17.66 18.56
C SER A 87 -15.35 -16.18 18.19
N PRO A 88 -14.71 -15.35 19.04
CA PRO A 88 -14.54 -13.93 18.78
C PRO A 88 -13.92 -13.64 17.41
N VAL A 89 -14.64 -12.87 16.59
CA VAL A 89 -14.14 -12.29 15.35
C VAL A 89 -13.32 -11.06 15.73
N ILE A 90 -12.00 -11.22 15.75
CA ILE A 90 -11.06 -10.16 16.10
C ILE A 90 -10.26 -9.83 14.84
N PRO A 91 -10.58 -8.74 14.12
CA PRO A 91 -10.08 -8.48 12.76
C PRO A 91 -8.56 -8.59 12.62
N TRP A 92 -7.80 -7.97 13.52
CA TRP A 92 -6.33 -8.01 13.49
C TRP A 92 -5.73 -9.38 13.84
N LYS A 93 -6.46 -10.26 14.54
CA LYS A 93 -6.03 -11.67 14.74
C LYS A 93 -6.31 -12.54 13.51
N LEU A 94 -7.12 -12.03 12.58
CA LEU A 94 -7.50 -12.70 11.34
C LEU A 94 -6.73 -12.12 10.14
N GLY A 95 -5.68 -11.33 10.38
CA GLY A 95 -4.87 -10.70 9.33
C GLY A 95 -5.46 -9.40 8.76
N GLY A 96 -6.49 -8.84 9.41
CA GLY A 96 -7.08 -7.56 9.03
C GLY A 96 -6.20 -6.37 9.37
N GLU A 97 -6.02 -5.48 8.41
CA GLU A 97 -5.34 -4.19 8.58
C GLU A 97 -6.12 -3.08 7.88
N LYS A 98 -5.81 -1.82 8.21
CA LYS A 98 -6.38 -0.68 7.48
C LYS A 98 -5.96 -0.74 6.00
N GLY A 99 -6.91 -0.69 5.09
CA GLY A 99 -6.78 -0.92 3.65
C GLY A 99 -6.80 -2.40 3.23
N ARG A 100 -6.96 -3.33 4.17
CA ARG A 100 -6.95 -4.78 3.95
C ARG A 100 -8.05 -5.46 4.78
N PRO A 101 -9.31 -5.40 4.32
CA PRO A 101 -10.43 -6.00 5.04
C PRO A 101 -10.33 -7.52 5.09
N VAL A 102 -10.86 -8.11 6.15
CA VAL A 102 -11.00 -9.58 6.27
C VAL A 102 -12.37 -9.97 5.75
N ALA A 103 -12.39 -10.92 4.82
CA ALA A 103 -13.60 -11.52 4.30
C ALA A 103 -13.54 -13.05 4.34
N ALA A 104 -14.69 -13.72 4.44
CA ALA A 104 -14.73 -15.18 4.49
C ALA A 104 -14.33 -15.84 3.16
N TYR A 105 -14.40 -15.11 2.05
CA TYR A 105 -13.92 -15.56 0.75
C TYR A 105 -13.25 -14.42 0.01
N CYS A 106 -12.21 -14.76 -0.75
CA CYS A 106 -11.34 -13.83 -1.45
C CYS A 106 -10.72 -14.52 -2.68
N GLY A 107 -11.41 -14.46 -3.82
CA GLY A 107 -10.92 -15.01 -5.08
C GLY A 107 -10.30 -13.92 -5.94
N LYS A 108 -9.03 -14.03 -6.35
CA LYS A 108 -8.40 -13.02 -7.21
C LYS A 108 -8.80 -13.20 -8.67
N HIS A 109 -9.42 -12.20 -9.28
CA HIS A 109 -9.43 -12.07 -10.75
C HIS A 109 -8.22 -11.23 -11.19
N PRO A 110 -7.38 -11.68 -12.13
CA PRO A 110 -6.09 -11.04 -12.43
C PRO A 110 -6.15 -9.59 -12.93
N GLU A 111 -7.30 -9.14 -13.47
CA GLU A 111 -7.39 -7.89 -14.23
C GLU A 111 -8.53 -6.93 -13.80
N LEU A 112 -9.47 -7.33 -12.93
CA LEU A 112 -10.73 -6.57 -12.72
C LEU A 112 -11.04 -6.25 -11.25
N CYS A 113 -11.50 -7.23 -10.46
CA CYS A 113 -11.76 -7.06 -9.02
C CYS A 113 -11.67 -8.40 -8.28
N ASP A 114 -11.44 -8.36 -6.96
CA ASP A 114 -11.44 -9.56 -6.12
C ASP A 114 -12.89 -10.04 -5.89
N ASN A 115 -13.15 -11.35 -6.02
CA ASN A 115 -14.41 -11.97 -5.59
C ASN A 115 -14.42 -12.03 -4.05
N VAL A 116 -15.26 -11.24 -3.41
CA VAL A 116 -15.32 -11.17 -1.94
C VAL A 116 -16.60 -11.86 -1.43
N GLY A 117 -16.47 -12.76 -0.45
CA GLY A 117 -17.64 -13.39 0.18
C GLY A 117 -18.05 -12.75 1.50
N TRP A 118 -19.07 -13.35 2.11
CA TRP A 118 -19.76 -12.83 3.29
C TRP A 118 -18.85 -12.70 4.52
N VAL A 119 -19.22 -11.82 5.45
CA VAL A 119 -18.42 -11.30 6.59
C VAL A 119 -17.41 -10.26 6.14
N LEU A 120 -17.61 -9.03 6.62
CA LEU A 120 -16.72 -7.92 6.30
C LEU A 120 -16.22 -7.33 7.61
N ALA A 121 -14.97 -7.63 7.95
CA ALA A 121 -14.29 -7.01 9.06
C ALA A 121 -13.34 -5.93 8.53
N LEU A 122 -13.73 -4.67 8.71
CA LEU A 122 -13.04 -3.50 8.15
C LEU A 122 -12.63 -2.53 9.26
N HIS A 123 -11.56 -1.76 9.01
CA HIS A 123 -11.29 -0.57 9.81
C HIS A 123 -12.36 0.50 9.51
N ILE A 124 -12.73 1.31 10.51
CA ILE A 124 -13.82 2.29 10.38
C ILE A 124 -13.56 3.29 9.24
N ASP A 125 -12.32 3.73 9.08
CA ASP A 125 -11.94 4.64 7.99
C ASP A 125 -12.09 4.02 6.60
N ASP A 126 -11.84 2.71 6.49
CA ASP A 126 -12.00 1.99 5.23
C ASP A 126 -13.49 1.85 4.91
N LEU A 127 -14.30 1.56 5.93
CA LEU A 127 -15.76 1.51 5.79
C LEU A 127 -16.34 2.87 5.40
N ARG A 128 -15.81 3.98 5.93
CA ARG A 128 -16.21 5.34 5.55
C ARG A 128 -15.90 5.67 4.09
N ALA A 129 -14.76 5.21 3.57
CA ALA A 129 -14.42 5.38 2.16
C ALA A 129 -15.27 4.46 1.25
N LEU A 130 -15.51 3.23 1.68
CA LEU A 130 -16.15 2.19 0.90
C LEU A 130 -17.67 2.34 0.82
N ALA A 131 -18.35 2.61 1.95
CA ALA A 131 -19.80 2.48 2.05
C ALA A 131 -20.60 3.36 1.05
N PRO A 132 -20.23 4.63 0.78
CA PRO A 132 -20.92 5.43 -0.23
C PRO A 132 -20.77 4.87 -1.64
N ILE A 133 -19.57 4.39 -1.99
CA ILE A 133 -19.28 3.81 -3.30
C ILE A 133 -19.98 2.46 -3.43
N TRP A 134 -19.99 1.65 -2.38
CA TRP A 134 -20.71 0.38 -2.32
C TRP A 134 -22.20 0.59 -2.63
N LEU A 135 -22.86 1.54 -1.96
CA LEU A 135 -24.25 1.87 -2.23
C LEU A 135 -24.47 2.30 -3.69
N SER A 136 -23.63 3.20 -4.20
CA SER A 136 -23.71 3.69 -5.58
C SER A 136 -23.57 2.55 -6.60
N LYS A 137 -22.54 1.70 -6.45
CA LYS A 137 -22.28 0.60 -7.40
C LYS A 137 -23.36 -0.47 -7.33
N THR A 138 -23.90 -0.74 -6.15
CA THR A 138 -25.08 -1.61 -6.03
C THR A 138 -26.27 -1.05 -6.80
N GLN A 139 -26.49 0.28 -6.80
CA GLN A 139 -27.55 0.91 -7.59
C GLN A 139 -27.29 0.79 -9.10
N ASP A 140 -26.06 1.05 -9.54
CA ASP A 140 -25.68 0.96 -10.97
C ASP A 140 -25.95 -0.44 -11.53
N ILE A 141 -25.51 -1.48 -10.81
CA ILE A 141 -25.66 -2.88 -11.23
C ILE A 141 -27.13 -3.32 -11.16
N GLN A 142 -27.89 -2.78 -10.20
CA GLN A 142 -29.33 -3.02 -10.12
C GLN A 142 -30.09 -2.40 -11.29
N GLN A 143 -29.61 -1.29 -11.86
CA GLN A 143 -30.24 -0.68 -13.04
C GLN A 143 -29.89 -1.44 -14.33
N ASP A 144 -28.76 -2.14 -14.36
CA ASP A 144 -28.31 -2.96 -15.49
C ASP A 144 -29.00 -4.34 -15.55
N ARG A 145 -30.30 -4.34 -15.82
CA ARG A 145 -31.11 -5.57 -15.93
C ARG A 145 -30.71 -6.49 -17.07
N ALA A 146 -30.02 -5.97 -18.08
CA ALA A 146 -29.59 -6.74 -19.24
C ALA A 146 -28.58 -7.83 -18.87
N HIS A 147 -27.86 -7.65 -17.75
CA HIS A 147 -26.77 -8.53 -17.33
C HIS A 147 -27.07 -9.32 -16.04
N TRP A 148 -28.34 -9.44 -15.63
CA TRP A 148 -28.72 -10.22 -14.45
C TRP A 148 -28.68 -11.73 -14.62
N ALA A 149 -28.63 -12.22 -15.85
CA ALA A 149 -28.69 -13.66 -16.11
C ALA A 149 -27.51 -14.40 -15.44
N ALA A 150 -27.75 -15.66 -15.06
CA ALA A 150 -26.81 -16.50 -14.31
C ALA A 150 -25.45 -16.68 -15.02
N ASN A 151 -25.41 -16.54 -16.34
CA ASN A 151 -24.17 -16.57 -17.13
C ASN A 151 -23.27 -15.36 -16.93
N TYR A 152 -23.79 -14.25 -16.41
CA TYR A 152 -23.04 -13.02 -16.12
C TYR A 152 -22.77 -12.85 -14.62
N THR A 153 -23.80 -12.96 -13.78
CA THR A 153 -23.67 -12.70 -12.33
C THR A 153 -23.59 -13.96 -11.49
N GLY A 154 -23.88 -15.15 -12.02
CA GLY A 154 -24.04 -16.35 -11.20
C GLY A 154 -25.30 -16.34 -10.33
N ASP A 155 -26.21 -15.38 -10.50
CA ASP A 155 -27.52 -15.38 -9.83
C ASP A 155 -28.39 -16.47 -10.44
N ILE A 156 -28.51 -17.59 -9.75
CA ILE A 156 -29.28 -18.77 -10.18
C ILE A 156 -30.77 -18.40 -10.40
N ASP A 157 -31.27 -17.40 -9.67
CA ASP A 157 -32.65 -16.95 -9.79
C ASP A 157 -32.84 -15.87 -10.87
N GLY A 158 -31.74 -15.30 -11.40
CA GLY A 158 -31.75 -14.25 -12.44
C GLY A 158 -32.49 -12.97 -12.03
N LYS A 159 -32.56 -12.68 -10.73
CA LYS A 159 -33.37 -11.58 -10.15
C LYS A 159 -32.52 -10.46 -9.54
N GLY A 160 -31.21 -10.49 -9.77
CA GLY A 160 -30.25 -9.55 -9.21
C GLY A 160 -30.04 -9.70 -7.70
N GLN A 161 -30.27 -10.86 -7.09
CA GLN A 161 -30.23 -11.00 -5.63
C GLN A 161 -28.84 -10.80 -5.01
N ILE A 162 -27.79 -10.94 -5.81
CA ILE A 162 -26.38 -10.82 -5.41
C ILE A 162 -25.70 -9.54 -5.89
N THR A 163 -26.43 -8.60 -6.50
CA THR A 163 -25.87 -7.35 -7.06
C THR A 163 -25.21 -6.48 -5.98
N GLU A 164 -25.64 -6.62 -4.72
CA GLU A 164 -25.01 -5.96 -3.57
C GLU A 164 -23.59 -6.45 -3.28
N MET A 165 -23.30 -7.75 -3.46
CA MET A 165 -21.95 -8.31 -3.33
C MET A 165 -21.03 -7.91 -4.48
N TYR A 166 -21.58 -7.76 -5.70
CA TYR A 166 -20.85 -7.18 -6.82
C TYR A 166 -20.55 -5.70 -6.59
N GLY A 167 -21.52 -4.94 -6.09
CA GLY A 167 -21.33 -3.54 -5.69
C GLY A 167 -20.22 -3.39 -4.66
N TYR A 168 -20.16 -4.30 -3.68
CA TYR A 168 -19.05 -4.34 -2.71
C TYR A 168 -17.71 -4.56 -3.40
N SER A 169 -17.62 -5.60 -4.25
CA SER A 169 -16.36 -6.02 -4.87
C SER A 169 -15.80 -4.93 -5.80
N ILE A 170 -16.67 -4.27 -6.56
CA ILE A 170 -16.29 -3.13 -7.42
C ILE A 170 -15.90 -1.93 -6.57
N ALA A 171 -16.67 -1.58 -5.54
CA ALA A 171 -16.35 -0.48 -4.65
C ALA A 171 -14.99 -0.70 -3.96
N ALA A 172 -14.70 -1.93 -3.52
CA ALA A 172 -13.44 -2.31 -2.90
C ALA A 172 -12.26 -2.12 -3.87
N ALA A 173 -12.43 -2.47 -5.14
CA ALA A 173 -11.43 -2.23 -6.17
C ALA A 173 -11.19 -0.72 -6.40
N GLU A 174 -12.24 0.09 -6.46
CA GLU A 174 -12.14 1.55 -6.67
C GLU A 174 -11.42 2.27 -5.52
N VAL A 175 -11.61 1.82 -4.28
CA VAL A 175 -10.87 2.34 -3.11
C VAL A 175 -9.50 1.67 -2.92
N SER A 176 -9.04 0.89 -3.91
CA SER A 176 -7.76 0.18 -3.92
C SER A 176 -7.56 -0.78 -2.74
N PHE A 177 -8.62 -1.41 -2.25
CA PHE A 177 -8.53 -2.47 -1.26
C PHE A 177 -8.16 -3.79 -1.94
N SER A 178 -7.07 -4.40 -1.47
CA SER A 178 -6.78 -5.79 -1.79
C SER A 178 -7.27 -6.65 -0.63
N CYS A 179 -8.11 -7.64 -0.93
CA CYS A 179 -8.76 -8.41 0.11
C CYS A 179 -7.72 -9.27 0.89
N GLY A 180 -7.89 -9.34 2.21
CA GLY A 180 -6.86 -9.77 3.14
C GLY A 180 -6.55 -11.27 3.14
N THR A 181 -7.50 -12.07 2.67
CA THR A 181 -7.50 -13.53 2.80
C THR A 181 -6.69 -14.16 1.66
N PRO A 182 -5.75 -15.10 1.91
CA PRO A 182 -4.98 -15.76 0.86
C PRO A 182 -5.88 -16.52 -0.14
N PRO A 183 -5.53 -16.57 -1.44
CA PRO A 183 -6.39 -17.08 -2.53
C PRO A 183 -6.70 -18.59 -2.52
N HIS A 184 -6.46 -19.30 -1.41
CA HIS A 184 -6.73 -20.74 -1.26
C HIS A 184 -7.46 -21.12 0.05
N GLU A 185 -7.97 -20.14 0.82
CA GLU A 185 -8.55 -20.33 2.16
C GLU A 185 -10.08 -20.20 2.20
N GLU A 186 -10.76 -20.74 1.19
CA GLU A 186 -12.21 -20.61 0.95
C GLU A 186 -13.13 -21.10 2.10
N HIS A 187 -12.61 -21.74 3.15
CA HIS A 187 -13.38 -22.44 4.19
C HIS A 187 -12.84 -22.29 5.62
N ASN A 188 -11.95 -21.33 5.87
CA ASN A 188 -11.23 -21.25 7.15
C ASN A 188 -11.98 -20.44 8.21
N LEU A 189 -12.74 -19.44 7.79
CA LEU A 189 -13.40 -18.50 8.70
C LEU A 189 -14.86 -18.87 8.99
N MET A 190 -15.61 -19.18 7.94
CA MET A 190 -17.05 -19.41 7.95
C MET A 190 -17.37 -20.74 7.25
N VAL A 191 -18.34 -21.47 7.77
CA VAL A 191 -18.84 -22.71 7.16
C VAL A 191 -20.37 -22.71 7.09
N TYR A 192 -20.93 -23.34 6.06
CA TYR A 192 -22.35 -23.70 6.06
C TYR A 192 -22.54 -25.00 6.86
N PRO A 193 -23.50 -25.08 7.79
CA PRO A 193 -23.84 -26.36 8.41
C PRO A 193 -24.16 -27.41 7.33
N GLY A 194 -23.70 -28.65 7.51
CA GLY A 194 -23.79 -29.69 6.46
C GLY A 194 -22.62 -29.74 5.48
N TYR A 195 -21.73 -28.75 5.48
CA TYR A 195 -20.47 -28.79 4.74
C TYR A 195 -19.33 -29.26 5.63
N SER A 196 -18.45 -30.10 5.09
CA SER A 196 -17.28 -30.60 5.80
C SER A 196 -16.18 -29.54 5.83
N PRO A 197 -15.80 -29.00 7.00
CA PRO A 197 -14.64 -28.11 7.08
C PRO A 197 -13.37 -28.91 6.77
N ARG A 198 -12.31 -28.20 6.34
CA ARG A 198 -10.99 -28.81 6.12
C ARG A 198 -10.48 -29.52 7.39
N GLU A 199 -9.61 -30.51 7.17
CA GLU A 199 -8.92 -31.19 8.27
C GLU A 199 -8.13 -30.17 9.09
N ASP A 200 -8.19 -30.30 10.42
CA ASP A 200 -7.53 -29.44 11.42
C ASP A 200 -7.98 -27.97 11.52
N ILE A 201 -9.05 -27.59 10.82
CA ILE A 201 -9.64 -26.25 10.90
C ILE A 201 -11.00 -26.27 11.60
N ASP A 202 -11.12 -25.48 12.67
CA ASP A 202 -12.39 -25.23 13.35
C ASP A 202 -12.91 -23.83 12.96
N PRO A 203 -13.99 -23.73 12.15
CA PRO A 203 -14.49 -22.44 11.66
C PRO A 203 -15.06 -21.60 12.81
N ILE A 204 -14.86 -20.29 12.77
CA ILE A 204 -15.28 -19.38 13.84
C ILE A 204 -16.69 -18.79 13.63
N LEU A 205 -17.23 -18.92 12.41
CA LEU A 205 -18.56 -18.49 12.01
C LEU A 205 -19.33 -19.65 11.34
N MET A 206 -20.64 -19.69 11.53
CA MET A 206 -21.55 -20.56 10.77
C MET A 206 -22.63 -19.72 10.10
N HIS A 207 -22.87 -19.94 8.80
CA HIS A 207 -23.95 -19.30 8.06
C HIS A 207 -25.03 -20.34 7.75
N TYR A 208 -26.22 -20.21 8.35
CA TYR A 208 -27.30 -21.20 8.19
C TYR A 208 -28.35 -20.78 7.15
N GLY A 209 -27.90 -20.13 6.07
CA GLY A 209 -28.77 -19.69 4.98
C GLY A 209 -29.23 -20.84 4.08
N LEU A 210 -28.44 -21.92 3.98
CA LEU A 210 -28.71 -23.10 3.16
C LEU A 210 -29.31 -24.24 3.99
N PRO A 211 -30.17 -25.10 3.39
CA PRO A 211 -30.68 -26.29 4.05
C PRO A 211 -29.57 -27.33 4.25
N PHE A 212 -29.66 -28.11 5.33
CA PHE A 212 -28.68 -29.15 5.65
C PHE A 212 -29.29 -30.34 6.39
N SER A 213 -28.56 -31.46 6.41
CA SER A 213 -29.00 -32.71 7.03
C SER A 213 -27.98 -33.32 7.98
N VAL A 214 -28.49 -33.96 9.03
CA VAL A 214 -27.76 -34.77 10.01
C VAL A 214 -28.37 -36.17 10.01
N GLY A 215 -27.80 -37.07 9.20
CA GLY A 215 -28.40 -38.38 8.94
C GLY A 215 -29.77 -38.23 8.27
N ASN A 216 -30.83 -38.73 8.91
CA ASN A 216 -32.21 -38.68 8.40
C ASN A 216 -32.97 -37.41 8.84
N TRP A 217 -32.34 -36.55 9.63
CA TRP A 217 -32.92 -35.30 10.09
C TRP A 217 -32.41 -34.15 9.23
N SER A 218 -33.24 -33.15 8.96
CA SER A 218 -32.87 -31.97 8.16
C SER A 218 -33.43 -30.68 8.75
N PHE A 219 -32.80 -29.57 8.38
CA PHE A 219 -33.25 -28.23 8.72
C PHE A 219 -33.09 -27.30 7.52
N GLY A 220 -34.15 -26.54 7.23
CA GLY A 220 -34.14 -25.47 6.24
C GLY A 220 -34.70 -24.18 6.80
N LYS A 221 -33.92 -23.09 6.79
CA LYS A 221 -34.37 -21.77 7.27
C LYS A 221 -35.65 -21.29 6.57
N LEU A 222 -35.76 -21.52 5.26
CA LEU A 222 -36.91 -21.10 4.45
C LEU A 222 -38.21 -21.82 4.83
N GLU A 223 -38.14 -23.01 5.41
CA GLU A 223 -39.31 -23.76 5.89
C GLU A 223 -40.02 -23.05 7.05
N HIS A 224 -39.32 -22.10 7.70
CA HIS A 224 -39.77 -21.35 8.85
C HIS A 224 -39.97 -19.85 8.54
N HIS A 225 -40.16 -19.46 7.27
CA HIS A 225 -40.25 -18.06 6.86
C HIS A 225 -41.39 -17.28 7.55
N GLU A 226 -42.54 -17.93 7.73
CA GLU A 226 -43.77 -17.35 8.33
C GLU A 226 -43.92 -17.68 9.83
N ASP A 227 -42.93 -18.31 10.44
CA ASP A 227 -43.04 -18.80 11.82
C ASP A 227 -42.85 -17.67 12.85
N ASN A 228 -43.83 -17.52 13.74
CA ASN A 228 -43.76 -16.62 14.90
C ASN A 228 -43.07 -17.27 16.13
N ILE A 229 -42.15 -18.20 15.88
CA ILE A 229 -41.53 -19.06 16.90
C ILE A 229 -40.88 -18.29 18.05
N VAL A 230 -40.43 -17.06 17.81
CA VAL A 230 -39.84 -16.16 18.81
C VAL A 230 -40.84 -15.77 19.91
N TYR A 231 -42.14 -15.73 19.59
CA TYR A 231 -43.21 -15.31 20.51
C TYR A 231 -44.13 -16.46 20.92
N ASP A 232 -44.06 -17.60 20.22
CA ASP A 232 -44.78 -18.82 20.55
C ASP A 232 -44.08 -19.54 21.71
N CYS A 233 -44.56 -19.36 22.94
CA CYS A 233 -43.92 -19.91 24.13
C CYS A 233 -43.58 -21.41 23.99
N TRP A 234 -42.31 -21.72 24.22
CA TRP A 234 -41.69 -23.06 24.20
C TRP A 234 -41.72 -23.80 22.87
N ARG A 235 -42.13 -23.13 21.79
CA ARG A 235 -41.94 -23.65 20.44
C ARG A 235 -40.47 -23.52 20.05
N LEU A 236 -39.83 -24.65 19.79
CA LEU A 236 -38.44 -24.73 19.34
C LEU A 236 -38.38 -25.31 17.93
N PHE A 237 -37.26 -25.10 17.24
CA PHE A 237 -36.99 -25.81 15.99
C PHE A 237 -36.90 -27.33 16.27
N PRO A 238 -37.17 -28.17 15.26
CA PRO A 238 -37.14 -29.62 15.42
C PRO A 238 -35.87 -30.10 16.11
N GLU A 239 -36.04 -30.94 17.13
CA GLU A 239 -34.93 -31.52 17.90
C GLU A 239 -33.97 -32.29 16.97
N PRO A 240 -32.68 -31.92 16.92
CA PRO A 240 -31.70 -32.65 16.14
C PRO A 240 -31.26 -33.94 16.86
N PRO A 241 -30.65 -34.91 16.16
CA PRO A 241 -30.08 -36.11 16.78
C PRO A 241 -29.08 -35.78 17.90
N TYR A 242 -29.01 -36.63 18.92
CA TYR A 242 -28.06 -36.43 20.03
C TYR A 242 -26.62 -36.72 19.60
N ALA A 243 -25.64 -36.04 20.21
CA ALA A 243 -24.21 -36.24 19.92
C ALA A 243 -23.79 -37.74 19.97
N ARG A 244 -24.22 -38.46 21.01
CA ARG A 244 -23.94 -39.90 21.17
C ARG A 244 -24.58 -40.78 20.08
N GLU A 245 -25.68 -40.33 19.47
CA GLU A 245 -26.35 -41.08 18.39
C GLU A 245 -25.60 -40.89 17.08
N VAL A 246 -25.03 -39.70 16.85
CA VAL A 246 -24.13 -39.42 15.72
C VAL A 246 -22.83 -40.22 15.84
N GLU A 247 -22.18 -40.22 17.01
CA GLU A 247 -20.95 -40.99 17.26
C GLU A 247 -21.10 -42.48 16.99
N LYS A 248 -22.28 -43.05 17.26
CA LYS A 248 -22.57 -44.47 17.04
C LYS A 248 -22.91 -44.81 15.60
N LYS A 249 -23.43 -43.85 14.83
CA LYS A 249 -23.93 -44.07 13.47
C LYS A 249 -22.93 -43.69 12.38
N GLU A 250 -22.06 -42.72 12.65
CA GLU A 250 -21.12 -42.21 11.66
C GLU A 250 -19.68 -42.41 12.13
N SER A 251 -19.01 -43.39 11.50
CA SER A 251 -17.61 -43.73 11.78
C SER A 251 -16.63 -42.85 11.01
N GLU A 252 -17.07 -42.20 9.92
CA GLU A 252 -16.20 -41.34 9.13
C GLU A 252 -15.98 -40.00 9.85
N ARG A 253 -14.71 -39.70 10.17
CA ARG A 253 -14.33 -38.51 10.97
C ARG A 253 -14.83 -37.20 10.36
N ASN A 254 -14.66 -36.99 9.06
CA ASN A 254 -15.04 -35.73 8.41
C ASN A 254 -16.56 -35.54 8.36
N LYS A 255 -17.30 -36.61 8.05
CA LYS A 255 -18.76 -36.60 8.04
C LYS A 255 -19.37 -36.47 9.44
N SER A 256 -18.74 -37.08 10.44
CA SER A 256 -19.09 -36.90 11.85
C SER A 256 -18.91 -35.44 12.31
N ARG A 257 -17.78 -34.79 11.94
CA ARG A 257 -17.56 -33.35 12.19
C ARG A 257 -18.65 -32.48 11.57
N THR A 258 -19.05 -32.78 10.33
CA THR A 258 -20.13 -32.08 9.63
C THR A 258 -21.46 -32.19 10.37
N PHE A 259 -21.80 -33.39 10.84
CA PHE A 259 -23.00 -33.63 11.64
C PHE A 259 -22.97 -32.89 12.97
N PHE A 260 -21.82 -32.83 13.65
CA PHE A 260 -21.69 -32.05 14.88
C PHE A 260 -21.92 -30.55 14.67
N LEU A 261 -21.43 -29.97 13.56
CA LEU A 261 -21.69 -28.57 13.23
C LEU A 261 -23.19 -28.31 12.98
N GLY A 262 -23.88 -29.25 12.32
CA GLY A 262 -25.33 -29.17 12.12
C GLY A 262 -26.11 -29.19 13.44
N ILE A 263 -25.74 -30.10 14.36
CA ILE A 263 -26.33 -30.20 15.69
C ILE A 263 -26.04 -28.93 16.52
N GLU A 264 -24.81 -28.44 16.49
CA GLU A 264 -24.39 -27.21 17.18
C GLU A 264 -25.22 -26.01 16.72
N CYS A 265 -25.43 -25.88 15.40
CA CYS A 265 -26.23 -24.80 14.81
C CYS A 265 -27.64 -24.75 15.39
N VAL A 266 -28.42 -25.83 15.26
CA VAL A 266 -29.83 -25.83 15.70
C VAL A 266 -29.98 -25.77 17.21
N ASN A 267 -29.11 -26.45 17.95
CA ASN A 267 -29.16 -26.34 19.40
C ASN A 267 -28.81 -24.93 19.90
N THR A 268 -27.91 -24.20 19.23
CA THR A 268 -27.60 -22.80 19.57
C THR A 268 -28.80 -21.88 19.26
N LEU A 269 -29.53 -22.13 18.16
CA LEU A 269 -30.77 -21.42 17.85
C LEU A 269 -31.84 -21.68 18.92
N ASN A 270 -32.05 -22.95 19.28
CA ASN A 270 -33.02 -23.34 20.30
C ASN A 270 -32.66 -22.84 21.69
N GLU A 271 -31.39 -22.80 22.07
CA GLU A 271 -30.92 -22.18 23.32
C GLU A 271 -31.23 -20.68 23.34
N GLY A 272 -31.03 -19.99 22.21
CA GLY A 272 -31.41 -18.58 22.06
C GLY A 272 -32.91 -18.35 22.19
N LEU A 273 -33.74 -19.22 21.60
CA LEU A 273 -35.20 -19.17 21.71
C LEU A 273 -35.66 -19.40 23.17
N LEU A 274 -35.06 -20.36 23.88
CA LEU A 274 -35.38 -20.60 25.29
C LEU A 274 -35.12 -19.38 26.16
N LEU A 275 -33.97 -18.73 25.98
CA LEU A 275 -33.62 -17.50 26.69
C LEU A 275 -34.59 -16.36 26.34
N GLN A 276 -34.98 -16.26 25.07
CA GLN A 276 -35.95 -15.26 24.62
C GLN A 276 -37.34 -15.51 25.19
N HIS A 277 -37.83 -16.75 25.19
CA HIS A 277 -39.12 -17.11 25.78
C HIS A 277 -39.16 -16.83 27.28
N ALA A 278 -38.07 -17.12 27.98
CA ALA A 278 -37.92 -16.75 29.38
C ALA A 278 -37.97 -15.23 29.59
N ALA A 279 -37.27 -14.46 28.75
CA ALA A 279 -37.29 -12.99 28.80
C ALA A 279 -38.67 -12.41 28.44
N TYR A 280 -39.40 -13.06 27.53
CA TYR A 280 -40.75 -12.70 27.09
C TYR A 280 -41.84 -13.06 28.12
N GLY A 281 -41.47 -13.70 29.23
CA GLY A 281 -42.39 -14.04 30.33
C GLY A 281 -43.17 -15.34 30.13
N CYS A 282 -42.69 -16.26 29.29
CA CYS A 282 -43.31 -17.56 29.12
C CYS A 282 -43.31 -18.37 30.44
N PRO A 283 -44.39 -19.12 30.74
CA PRO A 283 -44.49 -19.93 31.96
C PRO A 283 -43.52 -21.10 31.91
N ARG A 284 -42.88 -21.53 33.01
CA ARG A 284 -41.83 -22.59 32.98
C ARG A 284 -42.16 -23.78 32.05
N PRO A 285 -41.24 -24.21 31.15
CA PRO A 285 -41.52 -25.27 30.19
C PRO A 285 -41.71 -26.61 30.89
N GLN A 286 -42.48 -27.51 30.29
CA GLN A 286 -42.50 -28.91 30.69
C GLN A 286 -41.12 -29.54 30.45
N GLU A 287 -40.59 -30.25 31.44
CA GLU A 287 -39.28 -30.90 31.30
C GLU A 287 -39.32 -31.95 30.19
N SER A 288 -38.34 -31.87 29.28
CA SER A 288 -38.10 -32.87 28.26
C SER A 288 -36.65 -33.33 28.29
N LYS A 289 -36.41 -34.52 27.74
CA LYS A 289 -35.05 -35.05 27.57
C LYS A 289 -34.17 -34.08 26.76
N TYR A 290 -34.76 -33.46 25.74
CA TYR A 290 -34.09 -32.47 24.92
C TYR A 290 -33.72 -31.23 25.73
N LEU A 291 -34.68 -30.60 26.43
CA LEU A 291 -34.41 -29.41 27.26
C LEU A 291 -33.32 -29.67 28.30
N SER A 292 -33.37 -30.83 28.95
CA SER A 292 -32.34 -31.26 29.90
C SER A 292 -30.96 -31.40 29.25
N SER A 293 -30.91 -31.87 27.99
CA SER A 293 -29.69 -32.01 27.20
C SER A 293 -29.10 -30.67 26.78
N ILE A 294 -29.91 -29.74 26.26
CA ILE A 294 -29.43 -28.42 25.82
C ILE A 294 -28.93 -27.60 27.03
N MET A 295 -29.56 -27.79 28.19
CA MET A 295 -29.16 -27.15 29.45
C MET A 295 -28.02 -27.89 30.18
N SER A 296 -27.51 -29.00 29.63
CA SER A 296 -26.48 -29.83 30.28
C SER A 296 -25.06 -29.27 30.10
N ARG A 297 -24.19 -29.51 31.11
CA ARG A 297 -22.76 -29.16 31.04
C ARG A 297 -22.03 -29.79 29.85
N THR A 298 -22.45 -30.98 29.43
CA THR A 298 -21.89 -31.70 28.28
C THR A 298 -22.12 -30.95 26.98
N PHE A 299 -23.33 -30.41 26.78
CA PHE A 299 -23.63 -29.59 25.62
C PHE A 299 -22.89 -28.25 25.67
N THR A 300 -22.79 -27.64 26.86
CA THR A 300 -21.96 -26.43 27.06
C THR A 300 -20.49 -26.68 26.71
N GLN A 301 -19.93 -27.87 26.97
CA GLN A 301 -18.57 -28.23 26.58
C GLN A 301 -18.41 -28.43 25.07
N ILE A 302 -19.36 -29.10 24.42
CA ILE A 302 -19.34 -29.35 22.96
C ILE A 302 -19.46 -28.03 22.18
N THR A 303 -20.25 -27.09 22.69
CA THR A 303 -20.52 -25.78 22.09
C THR A 303 -19.71 -24.64 22.71
N HIS A 304 -18.72 -24.97 23.55
CA HIS A 304 -17.83 -23.98 24.13
C HIS A 304 -16.97 -23.37 23.01
N SER A 305 -16.78 -22.05 23.05
CA SER A 305 -15.88 -21.37 22.11
C SER A 305 -14.52 -22.06 22.10
N LYS A 306 -14.17 -22.63 20.95
CA LYS A 306 -12.83 -23.17 20.73
C LYS A 306 -11.95 -21.98 20.36
N GLN A 307 -11.00 -21.64 21.23
CA GLN A 307 -9.91 -20.74 20.82
C GLN A 307 -9.26 -21.31 19.57
N LEU A 308 -8.89 -20.45 18.61
CA LEU A 308 -8.12 -20.84 17.43
C LEU A 308 -6.98 -21.77 17.88
N THR A 309 -7.04 -23.04 17.45
CA THR A 309 -6.05 -24.04 17.86
C THR A 309 -4.66 -23.59 17.40
N LYS A 310 -3.62 -23.93 18.17
CA LYS A 310 -2.23 -23.68 17.75
C LYS A 310 -1.93 -24.22 16.34
N GLN A 311 -2.63 -25.25 15.89
CA GLN A 311 -2.54 -25.79 14.52
C GLN A 311 -3.28 -24.96 13.46
N GLY A 312 -4.47 -24.40 13.76
CA GLY A 312 -5.11 -23.42 12.88
C GLY A 312 -4.30 -22.12 12.77
N ARG A 313 -3.52 -21.77 13.80
CA ARG A 313 -2.47 -20.74 13.71
C ARG A 313 -1.24 -21.22 12.94
N GLN A 314 -0.76 -22.44 13.18
CA GLN A 314 0.43 -22.99 12.52
C GLN A 314 0.25 -23.23 11.02
N ILE A 315 -0.91 -23.67 10.53
CA ILE A 315 -1.17 -23.85 9.08
C ILE A 315 -1.25 -22.48 8.37
N MET A 316 -1.64 -21.42 9.09
CA MET A 316 -1.53 -20.02 8.63
C MET A 316 -0.15 -19.38 8.91
N GLU A 317 0.75 -20.08 9.62
CA GLU A 317 2.09 -19.63 10.04
C GLU A 317 3.24 -20.49 9.46
N VAL A 318 3.01 -21.44 8.55
CA VAL A 318 4.10 -22.24 7.93
C VAL A 318 4.86 -21.42 6.88
N ASN A 319 5.75 -20.54 7.32
CA ASN A 319 7.19 -20.56 6.99
C ASN A 319 7.90 -19.35 7.60
N VAL A 320 7.99 -19.30 8.94
CA VAL A 320 9.02 -18.48 9.60
C VAL A 320 9.62 -19.29 10.75
N GLN A 321 10.78 -19.90 10.48
CA GLN A 321 11.61 -20.49 11.53
C GLN A 321 12.28 -19.36 12.33
N LYS A 322 12.10 -19.41 13.66
CA LYS A 322 12.77 -18.56 14.65
C LYS A 322 14.17 -19.09 14.97
N PRO A 323 15.05 -18.21 15.50
CA PRO A 323 15.62 -18.54 16.80
C PRO A 323 15.53 -17.39 17.83
N ASP A 324 15.21 -17.84 19.04
CA ASP A 324 15.41 -17.34 20.39
C ASP A 324 15.05 -15.92 20.89
N VAL A 325 14.53 -15.95 22.12
CA VAL A 325 13.81 -14.92 22.87
C VAL A 325 14.68 -13.70 23.17
N LYS A 326 14.41 -12.59 22.46
CA LYS A 326 14.50 -11.20 22.94
C LYS A 326 13.25 -10.47 22.43
N GLU A 327 12.78 -9.48 23.19
CA GLU A 327 11.56 -8.69 22.93
C GLU A 327 11.28 -8.54 21.42
N ALA A 328 10.07 -8.91 20.98
CA ALA A 328 9.69 -8.87 19.57
C ALA A 328 9.58 -7.42 19.11
N TYR A 329 10.71 -6.87 18.67
CA TYR A 329 10.75 -5.57 18.03
C TYR A 329 10.08 -5.65 16.64
N PRO A 330 9.37 -4.59 16.22
CA PRO A 330 8.74 -4.49 14.91
C PRO A 330 9.68 -4.81 13.72
N ASN A 331 9.14 -5.39 12.65
CA ASN A 331 9.90 -5.69 11.43
C ASN A 331 10.35 -4.40 10.74
N ILE A 332 11.63 -4.35 10.35
CA ILE A 332 12.26 -3.21 9.67
C ILE A 332 12.66 -3.65 8.25
N HIS A 333 12.51 -2.77 7.28
CA HIS A 333 13.07 -2.95 5.94
C HIS A 333 13.81 -1.70 5.50
N THR A 334 15.07 -1.88 5.12
CA THR A 334 15.92 -0.81 4.61
C THR A 334 15.85 -0.76 3.09
N VAL A 335 15.59 0.42 2.53
CA VAL A 335 15.65 0.65 1.09
C VAL A 335 16.64 1.76 0.77
N PHE A 336 17.28 1.68 -0.39
CA PHE A 336 18.12 2.76 -0.90
C PHE A 336 18.00 2.83 -2.42
N SER A 337 18.08 4.04 -2.98
CA SER A 337 17.98 4.24 -4.42
C SER A 337 19.37 4.26 -5.06
N ALA A 338 19.48 3.65 -6.24
CA ALA A 338 20.70 3.57 -7.04
C ALA A 338 20.38 3.59 -8.53
N GLU A 339 21.33 3.97 -9.38
CA GLU A 339 21.19 3.91 -10.85
C GLU A 339 22.08 2.83 -11.45
N CYS A 340 21.75 2.35 -12.66
CA CYS A 340 22.58 1.41 -13.43
C CYS A 340 23.90 2.07 -13.90
N SER A 341 24.87 2.25 -13.01
CA SER A 341 26.19 2.78 -13.38
C SER A 341 27.31 2.26 -12.47
N PRO A 342 28.57 2.22 -12.96
CA PRO A 342 29.72 1.88 -12.14
C PRO A 342 29.85 2.74 -10.88
N TYR A 343 29.39 4.00 -10.94
CA TYR A 343 29.39 4.91 -9.80
C TYR A 343 28.56 4.40 -8.62
N PHE A 344 27.37 3.87 -8.90
CA PHE A 344 26.47 3.33 -7.87
C PHE A 344 26.80 1.89 -7.50
N ASP A 345 27.54 1.15 -8.33
CA ASP A 345 27.95 -0.22 -8.05
C ASP A 345 28.86 -0.31 -6.82
N TRP A 346 29.93 0.50 -6.79
CA TRP A 346 30.86 0.47 -5.65
C TRP A 346 30.25 1.07 -4.38
N GLN A 347 29.33 2.01 -4.53
CA GLN A 347 28.52 2.55 -3.43
C GLN A 347 27.59 1.48 -2.85
N THR A 348 26.92 0.71 -3.72
CA THR A 348 26.10 -0.44 -3.33
C THR A 348 26.92 -1.47 -2.55
N VAL A 349 28.12 -1.80 -3.03
CA VAL A 349 29.02 -2.74 -2.32
C VAL A 349 29.35 -2.23 -0.91
N GLY A 350 29.70 -0.96 -0.77
CA GLY A 350 29.98 -0.34 0.53
C GLY A 350 28.78 -0.35 1.48
N LEU A 351 27.62 0.10 1.01
CA LEU A 351 26.40 0.17 1.83
C LEU A 351 25.91 -1.21 2.25
N VAL A 352 25.86 -2.19 1.34
CA VAL A 352 25.39 -3.55 1.66
C VAL A 352 26.36 -4.26 2.60
N HIS A 353 27.67 -4.11 2.40
CA HIS A 353 28.67 -4.67 3.30
C HIS A 353 28.53 -4.11 4.72
N SER A 354 28.44 -2.78 4.82
CA SER A 354 28.29 -2.10 6.11
C SER A 354 26.94 -2.36 6.78
N PHE A 355 25.85 -2.54 6.01
CA PHE A 355 24.56 -3.00 6.53
C PHE A 355 24.70 -4.31 7.32
N TYR A 356 25.35 -5.32 6.74
CA TYR A 356 25.56 -6.59 7.42
C TYR A 356 26.52 -6.50 8.61
N GLN A 357 27.62 -5.73 8.48
CA GLN A 357 28.57 -5.54 9.59
C GLN A 357 27.97 -4.77 10.77
N SER A 358 27.08 -3.81 10.49
CA SER A 358 26.45 -2.98 11.52
C SER A 358 25.48 -3.76 12.43
N GLY A 359 25.08 -4.97 12.03
CA GLY A 359 24.04 -5.73 12.71
C GLY A 359 22.65 -5.10 12.55
N GLN A 360 22.42 -4.33 11.48
CA GLN A 360 21.12 -3.74 11.18
C GLN A 360 20.05 -4.83 11.12
N PRO A 361 18.99 -4.76 11.96
CA PRO A 361 17.89 -5.69 11.87
C PRO A 361 17.06 -5.48 10.60
N GLY A 362 16.45 -6.56 10.11
CA GLY A 362 15.58 -6.53 8.95
C GLY A 362 16.28 -6.85 7.63
N THR A 363 15.59 -6.58 6.52
CA THR A 363 16.06 -6.83 5.15
C THR A 363 16.49 -5.53 4.46
N ILE A 364 17.37 -5.63 3.46
CA ILE A 364 17.78 -4.51 2.61
C ILE A 364 17.33 -4.73 1.17
N THR A 365 16.85 -3.69 0.49
CA THR A 365 16.55 -3.73 -0.95
C THR A 365 17.06 -2.49 -1.67
N ARG A 366 17.81 -2.71 -2.74
CA ARG A 366 18.22 -1.67 -3.68
C ARG A 366 17.07 -1.37 -4.64
N LEU A 367 16.67 -0.12 -4.73
CA LEU A 367 15.72 0.37 -5.73
C LEU A 367 16.53 0.89 -6.91
N LEU A 368 16.67 0.05 -7.94
CA LEU A 368 17.60 0.28 -9.04
C LEU A 368 16.87 0.93 -10.23
N CYS A 369 17.15 2.21 -10.46
CA CYS A 369 16.58 3.03 -11.53
C CYS A 369 17.42 2.93 -12.81
N CYS A 370 16.85 2.39 -13.88
CA CYS A 370 17.57 2.20 -15.14
C CYS A 370 16.68 2.49 -16.34
N THR A 371 17.31 2.94 -17.43
CA THR A 371 16.69 2.90 -18.76
C THR A 371 16.68 1.45 -19.27
N GLU A 372 15.83 1.16 -20.26
CA GLU A 372 15.82 -0.18 -20.87
C GLU A 372 17.16 -0.50 -21.56
N GLU A 373 17.81 0.51 -22.14
CA GLU A 373 19.11 0.38 -22.80
C GLU A 373 20.22 0.05 -21.81
N ASP A 374 20.29 0.80 -20.71
CA ASP A 374 21.30 0.59 -19.68
C ASP A 374 21.11 -0.78 -19.02
N LEU A 375 19.85 -1.17 -18.74
CA LEU A 375 19.54 -2.44 -18.09
C LEU A 375 19.98 -3.65 -18.92
N LYS A 376 19.96 -3.58 -20.26
CA LYS A 376 20.42 -4.66 -21.15
C LYS A 376 21.93 -4.92 -21.05
N GLN A 377 22.73 -3.89 -20.74
CA GLN A 377 24.19 -3.98 -20.69
C GLN A 377 24.74 -4.00 -19.26
N TYR A 378 23.88 -3.78 -18.27
CA TYR A 378 24.25 -3.69 -16.87
C TYR A 378 24.76 -5.04 -16.33
N LYS A 379 25.79 -4.99 -15.48
CA LYS A 379 26.45 -6.18 -14.92
C LYS A 379 26.21 -6.34 -13.43
N GLY A 380 25.89 -5.26 -12.71
CA GLY A 380 25.78 -5.21 -11.26
C GLY A 380 24.48 -5.75 -10.68
N HIS A 381 23.82 -6.74 -11.32
CA HIS A 381 22.50 -7.23 -10.90
C HIS A 381 22.50 -7.90 -9.53
N ASP A 382 23.58 -8.61 -9.20
CA ASP A 382 23.73 -9.46 -8.01
C ASP A 382 24.39 -8.75 -6.81
N LEU A 383 24.64 -7.44 -6.91
CA LEU A 383 25.29 -6.67 -5.84
C LEU A 383 24.43 -6.50 -4.58
N ALA A 384 23.11 -6.59 -4.72
CA ALA A 384 22.13 -6.48 -3.64
C ALA A 384 20.79 -7.13 -4.04
N PRO A 385 19.93 -7.54 -3.09
CA PRO A 385 18.52 -7.76 -3.38
C PRO A 385 17.94 -6.50 -4.03
N THR A 386 17.41 -6.64 -5.26
CA THR A 386 17.13 -5.49 -6.13
C THR A 386 15.68 -5.47 -6.59
N HIS A 387 15.03 -4.32 -6.47
CA HIS A 387 13.78 -3.97 -7.14
C HIS A 387 14.08 -3.06 -8.32
N TYR A 388 13.71 -3.47 -9.52
CA TYR A 388 13.96 -2.70 -10.73
C TYR A 388 12.89 -1.63 -10.92
N VAL A 389 13.33 -0.42 -11.26
CA VAL A 389 12.48 0.76 -11.42
C VAL A 389 12.81 1.42 -12.77
N PRO A 390 11.81 1.80 -13.57
CA PRO A 390 12.05 2.66 -14.72
C PRO A 390 12.73 3.97 -14.30
N SER A 391 13.79 4.36 -15.01
CA SER A 391 14.46 5.64 -14.74
C SER A 391 13.55 6.82 -15.07
N MET A 392 13.42 7.73 -14.10
CA MET A 392 12.77 9.03 -14.25
C MET A 392 13.80 10.16 -14.36
N SER A 393 15.10 9.85 -14.51
CA SER A 393 16.17 10.84 -14.64
C SER A 393 15.92 11.84 -15.77
N ARG A 394 15.20 11.44 -16.81
CA ARG A 394 14.65 12.34 -17.83
C ARG A 394 13.13 12.38 -17.69
N HIS A 395 12.58 13.56 -17.45
CA HIS A 395 11.14 13.73 -17.32
C HIS A 395 10.43 13.41 -18.65
N PRO A 396 9.40 12.55 -18.68
CA PRO A 396 8.81 12.02 -19.92
C PRO A 396 8.13 13.10 -20.79
N ILE A 397 7.57 14.15 -20.16
CA ILE A 397 6.88 15.25 -20.86
C ILE A 397 7.83 16.41 -21.21
N THR A 398 8.54 16.96 -20.23
CA THR A 398 9.38 18.17 -20.42
C THR A 398 10.77 17.88 -20.96
N GLY A 399 11.26 16.63 -20.87
CA GLY A 399 12.63 16.26 -21.21
C GLY A 399 13.69 16.75 -20.22
N ASP A 400 13.29 17.41 -19.12
CA ASP A 400 14.20 17.89 -18.07
C ASP A 400 15.03 16.73 -17.50
N TRP A 401 16.34 16.95 -17.35
CA TRP A 401 17.25 15.96 -16.82
C TRP A 401 17.52 16.27 -15.34
N TYR A 402 16.97 15.44 -14.47
CA TYR A 402 17.05 15.60 -13.02
C TYR A 402 17.07 14.22 -12.31
N PRO A 403 18.24 13.56 -12.21
CA PRO A 403 18.35 12.20 -11.67
C PRO A 403 17.85 12.04 -10.23
N ALA A 404 17.93 13.07 -9.39
CA ALA A 404 17.52 12.96 -7.99
C ALA A 404 16.00 12.70 -7.80
N VAL A 405 15.15 12.90 -8.83
CA VAL A 405 13.74 12.48 -8.81
C VAL A 405 13.57 10.96 -8.74
N ASN A 406 14.60 10.19 -9.14
CA ASN A 406 14.57 8.74 -9.05
C ASN A 406 14.33 8.26 -7.61
N LYS A 407 14.83 8.94 -6.59
CA LYS A 407 14.64 8.53 -5.19
C LYS A 407 13.15 8.47 -4.82
N PRO A 408 12.35 9.57 -4.91
CA PRO A 408 10.91 9.49 -4.65
C PRO A 408 10.17 8.61 -5.65
N ALA A 409 10.52 8.62 -6.95
CA ALA A 409 9.86 7.80 -7.96
C ALA A 409 10.05 6.30 -7.69
N ALA A 410 11.26 5.89 -7.30
CA ALA A 410 11.59 4.52 -6.94
C ALA A 410 10.86 4.05 -5.69
N VAL A 411 10.73 4.92 -4.70
CA VAL A 411 9.96 4.63 -3.49
C VAL A 411 8.48 4.44 -3.84
N VAL A 412 7.88 5.31 -4.66
CA VAL A 412 6.50 5.15 -5.16
C VAL A 412 6.35 3.83 -5.93
N HIS A 413 7.27 3.54 -6.83
CA HIS A 413 7.25 2.30 -7.60
C HIS A 413 7.35 1.07 -6.69
N TRP A 414 8.24 1.09 -5.70
CA TRP A 414 8.44 0.00 -4.76
C TRP A 414 7.19 -0.27 -3.91
N ILE A 415 6.58 0.75 -3.30
CA ILE A 415 5.39 0.56 -2.46
C ILE A 415 4.18 0.01 -3.23
N ASN A 416 4.12 0.24 -4.55
CA ASN A 416 3.02 -0.21 -5.40
C ASN A 416 3.23 -1.62 -5.98
N HIS A 417 4.47 -2.10 -6.02
CA HIS A 417 4.80 -3.38 -6.67
C HIS A 417 5.34 -4.44 -5.70
N VAL A 418 5.77 -4.05 -4.50
CA VAL A 418 6.35 -4.95 -3.49
C VAL A 418 5.42 -5.09 -2.29
N LYS A 419 5.11 -6.34 -1.94
CA LYS A 419 4.48 -6.66 -0.65
C LYS A 419 5.59 -6.75 0.40
N THR A 420 5.55 -5.84 1.37
CA THR A 420 6.45 -5.85 2.53
C THR A 420 5.62 -6.04 3.80
N ASP A 421 6.12 -6.85 4.72
CA ASP A 421 5.60 -7.05 6.07
C ASP A 421 6.29 -6.12 7.10
N ALA A 422 7.18 -5.24 6.63
CA ALA A 422 7.89 -4.32 7.48
C ALA A 422 6.96 -3.24 8.05
N GLU A 423 7.03 -3.03 9.35
CA GLU A 423 6.30 -1.96 10.04
C GLU A 423 7.01 -0.61 9.86
N TYR A 424 8.35 -0.63 9.83
CA TYR A 424 9.19 0.55 9.65
C TYR A 424 10.09 0.41 8.42
N ILE A 425 10.19 1.50 7.67
CA ILE A 425 11.10 1.62 6.55
C ILE A 425 12.22 2.58 6.92
N VAL A 426 13.46 2.16 6.66
CA VAL A 426 14.65 2.99 6.71
C VAL A 426 15.04 3.30 5.26
N ILE A 427 14.99 4.56 4.85
CA ILE A 427 15.41 5.00 3.52
C ILE A 427 16.79 5.65 3.65
N LEU A 428 17.78 5.09 2.93
CA LEU A 428 19.16 5.58 2.89
C LEU A 428 19.53 6.04 1.48
N ASP A 429 20.62 6.79 1.37
CA ASP A 429 21.29 7.07 0.10
C ASP A 429 22.38 6.02 -0.16
N ALA A 430 22.72 5.79 -1.44
CA ALA A 430 23.76 4.83 -1.81
C ALA A 430 25.15 5.24 -1.31
N ASP A 431 25.40 6.55 -1.14
CA ASP A 431 26.67 7.10 -0.66
C ASP A 431 26.77 7.15 0.87
N MET A 432 26.24 6.12 1.53
CA MET A 432 26.25 5.97 2.99
C MET A 432 26.96 4.69 3.45
N ILE A 433 27.67 4.77 4.57
CA ILE A 433 28.26 3.61 5.28
C ILE A 433 27.62 3.49 6.66
N MET A 434 27.13 2.30 7.01
CA MET A 434 26.56 2.03 8.33
C MET A 434 27.66 1.66 9.34
N ARG A 435 27.64 2.34 10.50
CA ARG A 435 28.53 2.08 11.66
C ARG A 435 27.84 1.29 12.77
N GLY A 436 26.51 1.23 12.74
CA GLY A 436 25.70 0.55 13.74
C GLY A 436 24.22 0.53 13.35
N PRO A 437 23.37 -0.19 14.10
CA PRO A 437 21.98 -0.33 13.74
C PRO A 437 21.21 0.98 13.94
N ILE A 438 20.27 1.23 13.04
CA ILE A 438 19.28 2.28 13.04
C ILE A 438 17.94 1.62 13.37
N THR A 439 17.53 1.71 14.63
CA THR A 439 16.30 1.08 15.09
C THR A 439 15.22 2.12 15.41
N PRO A 440 13.96 1.92 14.96
CA PRO A 440 12.88 2.89 15.16
C PRO A 440 12.62 3.24 16.63
N TRP A 441 12.78 2.28 17.55
CA TRP A 441 12.55 2.49 18.98
C TRP A 441 13.65 3.31 19.66
N GLU A 442 14.93 3.14 19.27
CA GLU A 442 16.02 3.97 19.80
C GLU A 442 15.86 5.44 19.40
N PHE A 443 15.34 5.67 18.19
CA PHE A 443 15.14 7.02 17.65
C PHE A 443 13.73 7.59 17.85
N ASN A 444 12.87 6.92 18.62
CA ASN A 444 11.52 7.37 18.95
C ASN A 444 10.62 7.65 17.73
N VAL A 445 10.67 6.79 16.71
CA VAL A 445 9.74 6.89 15.57
C VAL A 445 8.33 6.58 16.08
N SER A 446 7.35 7.41 15.70
CA SER A 446 5.94 7.15 15.98
C SER A 446 5.05 7.64 14.83
N LYS A 447 3.75 7.32 14.91
CA LYS A 447 2.74 7.83 13.96
C LYS A 447 2.85 9.36 13.82
N GLY A 448 2.89 9.85 12.58
CA GLY A 448 3.08 11.28 12.27
C GLY A 448 4.41 11.90 12.70
N ARG A 449 5.37 11.11 13.22
CA ARG A 449 6.68 11.58 13.70
C ARG A 449 7.82 10.75 13.09
N PRO A 450 8.07 10.87 11.77
CA PRO A 450 9.23 10.25 11.16
C PRO A 450 10.53 10.82 11.76
N VAL A 451 11.59 10.02 11.73
CA VAL A 451 12.93 10.46 12.15
C VAL A 451 13.75 10.79 10.92
N SER A 452 14.53 11.86 11.01
CA SER A 452 15.52 12.18 9.98
C SER A 452 16.71 12.95 10.54
N ALA A 453 17.79 13.05 9.75
CA ALA A 453 18.95 13.84 10.09
C ALA A 453 18.71 15.33 9.73
N PRO A 454 19.31 16.29 10.46
CA PRO A 454 19.20 17.70 10.14
C PRO A 454 19.88 18.01 8.79
N TYR A 455 19.31 18.96 8.04
CA TYR A 455 19.84 19.41 6.75
C TYR A 455 19.72 20.93 6.59
N ASP A 456 20.62 21.67 7.24
CA ASP A 456 20.51 23.13 7.41
C ASP A 456 20.59 23.94 6.11
N ASN A 457 21.10 23.34 5.02
CA ASN A 457 21.16 23.97 3.70
C ASN A 457 19.78 24.24 3.08
N LEU A 458 18.69 23.66 3.63
CA LEU A 458 17.33 23.87 3.14
C LEU A 458 16.72 25.20 3.66
N ILE A 459 17.37 26.33 3.35
CA ILE A 459 16.92 27.68 3.79
C ILE A 459 15.52 28.05 3.27
N GLY A 460 15.06 27.39 2.21
CA GLY A 460 13.74 27.57 1.60
C GLY A 460 12.56 27.24 2.50
N CYS A 461 12.78 26.46 3.58
CA CYS A 461 11.74 26.21 4.60
C CYS A 461 11.34 27.49 5.37
N GLU A 462 12.18 28.53 5.37
CA GLU A 462 12.00 29.75 6.17
C GLU A 462 11.68 30.99 5.32
N ASN A 463 11.47 30.81 4.01
CA ASN A 463 11.25 31.91 3.07
C ASN A 463 10.02 31.68 2.17
N GLU A 464 9.97 32.43 1.06
CA GLU A 464 8.86 32.45 0.12
C GLU A 464 8.60 31.10 -0.56
N ILE A 465 9.64 30.25 -0.71
CA ILE A 465 9.50 28.93 -1.32
C ILE A 465 8.52 28.07 -0.52
N ALA A 466 8.65 28.02 0.81
CA ALA A 466 7.73 27.27 1.66
C ALA A 466 6.28 27.78 1.52
N LYS A 467 6.09 29.10 1.48
CA LYS A 467 4.74 29.70 1.34
C LYS A 467 4.09 29.39 -0.01
N ARG A 468 4.90 29.21 -1.05
CA ARG A 468 4.43 28.89 -2.40
C ARG A 468 4.10 27.40 -2.56
N HIS A 469 4.96 26.53 -2.02
CA HIS A 469 4.91 25.10 -2.29
C HIS A 469 4.23 24.27 -1.20
N THR A 470 3.85 24.88 -0.07
CA THR A 470 3.00 24.22 0.94
C THR A 470 1.98 25.16 1.60
N ARG A 471 0.83 24.60 1.97
CA ARG A 471 -0.20 25.25 2.80
C ARG A 471 0.24 25.45 4.25
N TYR A 472 1.26 24.70 4.69
CA TYR A 472 1.75 24.71 6.07
C TYR A 472 3.24 25.02 6.17
N PRO A 473 3.69 26.23 5.76
CA PRO A 473 5.11 26.59 5.76
C PRO A 473 5.75 26.45 7.14
N GLN A 474 5.01 26.74 8.22
CA GLN A 474 5.46 26.55 9.61
C GLN A 474 5.73 25.09 10.01
N ALA A 475 5.30 24.11 9.22
CA ALA A 475 5.55 22.69 9.44
C ALA A 475 6.72 22.16 8.59
N CYS A 476 7.37 22.99 7.77
CA CYS A 476 8.56 22.60 7.01
C CYS A 476 9.74 22.34 7.96
N ASN A 477 10.30 21.14 7.92
CA ASN A 477 11.50 20.80 8.67
C ASN A 477 12.69 20.68 7.70
N LYS A 478 13.83 21.22 8.10
CA LYS A 478 15.11 21.13 7.36
C LYS A 478 15.74 19.75 7.60
N VAL A 479 15.28 18.74 6.86
CA VAL A 479 15.65 17.34 7.12
C VAL A 479 16.00 16.58 5.85
N GLY A 480 16.78 15.51 6.01
CA GLY A 480 16.98 14.50 4.97
C GLY A 480 18.18 13.58 5.20
N GLY A 481 18.69 12.99 4.12
CA GLY A 481 19.70 11.92 4.19
C GLY A 481 19.07 10.60 4.64
N VAL A 482 18.98 10.39 5.96
CA VAL A 482 18.34 9.21 6.57
C VAL A 482 16.88 9.52 6.86
N ILE A 483 15.97 8.64 6.46
CA ILE A 483 14.54 8.73 6.78
C ILE A 483 14.11 7.43 7.45
N ILE A 484 13.50 7.52 8.62
CA ILE A 484 12.89 6.37 9.30
C ILE A 484 11.42 6.69 9.51
N MET A 485 10.54 5.86 8.97
CA MET A 485 9.11 6.08 9.08
C MET A 485 8.31 4.78 9.06
N GLN A 486 7.10 4.81 9.62
CA GLN A 486 6.18 3.67 9.52
C GLN A 486 5.74 3.49 8.07
N ILE A 487 5.63 2.24 7.61
CA ILE A 487 5.18 1.91 6.24
C ILE A 487 3.82 2.54 5.91
N ARG A 488 2.94 2.67 6.91
CA ARG A 488 1.61 3.28 6.77
C ARG A 488 1.69 4.77 6.43
N GLU A 489 2.64 5.48 7.04
CA GLU A 489 2.90 6.89 6.73
C GLU A 489 3.59 7.01 5.37
N LEU A 490 4.52 6.10 5.05
CA LEU A 490 5.21 6.08 3.75
C LEU A 490 4.22 5.94 2.58
N LYS A 491 3.22 5.06 2.70
CA LYS A 491 2.20 4.84 1.64
C LYS A 491 1.39 6.11 1.32
N ARG A 492 1.10 6.93 2.32
CA ARG A 492 0.40 8.22 2.13
C ARG A 492 1.35 9.33 1.68
N PHE A 493 2.61 9.24 2.06
CA PHE A 493 3.64 10.24 1.84
C PHE A 493 4.31 10.14 0.46
N ALA A 494 4.58 8.93 -0.05
CA ALA A 494 5.47 8.72 -1.19
C ALA A 494 5.01 9.43 -2.47
N LEU A 495 3.72 9.33 -2.81
CA LEU A 495 3.18 10.01 -4.00
C LEU A 495 3.27 11.53 -3.86
N LEU A 496 2.99 12.04 -2.67
CA LEU A 496 3.05 13.48 -2.39
C LEU A 496 4.49 13.99 -2.44
N TRP A 497 5.46 13.18 -1.97
CA TRP A 497 6.89 13.49 -2.09
C TRP A 497 7.32 13.61 -3.55
N LEU A 498 6.93 12.65 -4.41
CA LEU A 498 7.19 12.74 -5.86
C LEU A 498 6.56 13.99 -6.46
N HIS A 499 5.27 14.21 -6.22
CA HIS A 499 4.55 15.35 -6.75
C HIS A 499 5.14 16.71 -6.31
N LYS A 500 5.47 16.85 -5.02
CA LYS A 500 6.09 18.08 -4.51
C LYS A 500 7.50 18.28 -5.03
N THR A 501 8.24 17.20 -5.29
CA THR A 501 9.55 17.28 -5.96
C THR A 501 9.40 17.87 -7.36
N GLU A 502 8.41 17.42 -8.14
CA GLU A 502 8.13 17.96 -9.48
C GLU A 502 7.67 19.42 -9.43
N GLN A 503 6.83 19.80 -8.46
CA GLN A 503 6.39 21.19 -8.28
C GLN A 503 7.57 22.15 -8.01
N VAL A 504 8.47 21.78 -7.09
CA VAL A 504 9.65 22.61 -6.77
C VAL A 504 10.63 22.61 -7.95
N ARG A 505 10.77 21.48 -8.64
CA ARG A 505 11.60 21.38 -9.84
C ARG A 505 11.07 22.28 -10.96
N ALA A 506 9.76 22.35 -11.19
CA ALA A 506 9.19 23.21 -12.21
C ALA A 506 9.38 24.72 -11.91
N ASP A 507 9.63 25.09 -10.65
CA ASP A 507 9.77 26.48 -10.21
C ASP A 507 11.21 27.03 -10.41
N MET A 508 11.67 27.04 -11.66
CA MET A 508 13.03 27.45 -12.02
C MET A 508 13.36 28.90 -11.61
N ALA A 509 12.35 29.75 -11.48
CA ALA A 509 12.51 31.15 -11.09
C ALA A 509 13.08 31.32 -9.67
N HIS A 510 12.98 30.29 -8.83
CA HIS A 510 13.39 30.35 -7.42
C HIS A 510 14.54 29.40 -7.09
N TRP A 511 15.27 28.87 -8.08
CA TRP A 511 16.41 27.98 -7.84
C TRP A 511 17.66 28.66 -7.26
N SER A 512 17.70 29.99 -7.19
CA SER A 512 18.88 30.73 -6.74
C SER A 512 19.35 30.30 -5.36
N LYS A 513 20.66 30.46 -5.12
CA LYS A 513 21.29 30.07 -3.85
C LYS A 513 20.67 30.77 -2.64
N ASN A 514 20.25 32.02 -2.81
CA ASN A 514 19.62 32.81 -1.75
C ASN A 514 18.20 32.34 -1.41
N MET A 515 17.57 31.59 -2.32
CA MET A 515 16.20 31.08 -2.15
C MET A 515 16.21 29.62 -1.68
N THR A 516 17.00 28.75 -2.31
CA THR A 516 17.01 27.30 -2.04
C THR A 516 18.21 26.81 -1.25
N GLY A 517 19.27 27.61 -1.10
CA GLY A 517 20.55 27.13 -0.58
C GLY A 517 21.28 26.18 -1.53
N ASP A 518 20.79 25.97 -2.76
CA ASP A 518 21.50 25.22 -3.79
C ASP A 518 22.70 26.03 -4.29
N ILE A 519 23.91 25.53 -4.01
CA ILE A 519 25.15 26.19 -4.39
C ILE A 519 25.36 26.25 -5.92
N TYR A 520 24.68 25.39 -6.67
CA TYR A 520 24.77 25.31 -8.12
C TYR A 520 23.65 26.08 -8.83
N GLU A 521 22.67 26.59 -8.09
CA GLU A 521 21.51 27.33 -8.61
C GLU A 521 20.75 26.58 -9.72
N ALA A 522 20.78 25.25 -9.66
CA ALA A 522 20.28 24.37 -10.71
C ALA A 522 19.11 23.51 -10.23
N GLY A 523 18.58 23.78 -9.04
CA GLY A 523 17.44 23.06 -8.45
C GLY A 523 17.79 21.65 -7.98
N TRP A 524 19.05 21.36 -7.62
CA TRP A 524 19.48 20.02 -7.18
C TRP A 524 18.82 19.57 -5.88
N ASN A 525 18.43 20.51 -5.03
CA ASN A 525 17.76 20.24 -3.76
C ASN A 525 16.24 20.02 -3.90
N SER A 526 15.68 20.01 -5.11
CA SER A 526 14.22 19.93 -5.33
C SER A 526 13.60 18.68 -4.70
N GLN A 527 14.32 17.55 -4.66
CA GLN A 527 13.86 16.29 -4.05
C GLN A 527 13.78 16.40 -2.52
N MET A 528 14.70 17.13 -1.91
CA MET A 528 14.76 17.33 -0.45
C MET A 528 13.70 18.34 0.00
N TYR A 529 13.47 19.39 -0.80
CA TYR A 529 12.33 20.28 -0.62
C TYR A 529 11.00 19.57 -0.85
N GLY A 530 10.90 18.75 -1.90
CA GLY A 530 9.74 17.91 -2.16
C GLY A 530 9.40 17.02 -0.96
N TYR A 531 10.41 16.42 -0.33
CA TYR A 531 10.24 15.65 0.91
C TYR A 531 9.66 16.53 2.03
N SER A 532 10.33 17.65 2.31
CA SER A 532 9.99 18.53 3.44
C SER A 532 8.59 19.14 3.30
N PHE A 533 8.21 19.56 2.09
CA PHE A 533 6.88 20.10 1.81
C PHE A 533 5.81 19.01 1.81
N ALA A 534 6.06 17.83 1.26
CA ALA A 534 5.11 16.72 1.38
C ALA A 534 4.86 16.32 2.83
N ALA A 535 5.91 16.34 3.67
CA ALA A 535 5.78 16.05 5.09
C ALA A 535 5.00 17.14 5.83
N ALA A 536 5.21 18.41 5.47
CA ALA A 536 4.45 19.54 5.99
C ALA A 536 2.95 19.47 5.63
N GLU A 537 2.62 19.07 4.39
CA GLU A 537 1.23 18.85 3.96
C GLU A 537 0.51 17.77 4.76
N LEU A 538 1.24 16.75 5.22
CA LEU A 538 0.72 15.68 6.09
C LEU A 538 0.86 16.00 7.59
N ASN A 539 1.33 17.21 7.93
CA ASN A 539 1.58 17.67 9.29
C ASN A 539 2.51 16.73 10.09
N PHE A 540 3.51 16.16 9.43
CA PHE A 540 4.54 15.37 10.12
C PHE A 540 5.39 16.26 11.03
N ARG A 541 5.68 15.73 12.21
CA ARG A 541 6.52 16.39 13.22
C ARG A 541 7.77 15.56 13.42
N HIS A 542 8.81 15.89 12.65
CA HIS A 542 10.03 15.08 12.64
C HIS A 542 10.66 15.01 14.02
N VAL A 543 11.18 13.83 14.35
CA VAL A 543 12.23 13.71 15.35
C VAL A 543 13.55 13.93 14.61
N ILE A 544 14.13 15.12 14.79
CA ILE A 544 15.38 15.49 14.14
C ILE A 544 16.52 15.06 15.05
N SER A 545 17.37 14.13 14.58
CA SER A 545 18.47 13.59 15.39
C SER A 545 19.82 13.91 14.76
N ASN A 546 20.61 14.71 15.46
CA ASN A 546 22.02 14.98 15.14
C ASN A 546 22.95 13.83 15.55
N GLN A 547 22.41 12.69 15.97
CA GLN A 547 23.17 11.53 16.43
C GLN A 547 23.21 10.38 15.40
N ILE A 548 22.44 10.47 14.32
CA ILE A 548 22.33 9.39 13.33
C ILE A 548 23.46 9.48 12.31
N LEU A 549 23.62 10.65 11.69
CA LEU A 549 24.43 10.86 10.50
C LEU A 549 25.55 11.86 10.77
N ILE A 550 26.74 11.59 10.24
CA ILE A 550 27.85 12.54 10.16
C ILE A 550 28.51 12.50 8.78
N TYR A 551 28.95 13.66 8.33
CA TYR A 551 29.79 13.80 7.13
C TYR A 551 31.26 13.61 7.52
N PRO A 552 32.01 12.70 6.87
CA PRO A 552 33.46 12.67 6.98
C PRO A 552 34.06 14.07 6.73
N GLY A 553 35.10 14.43 7.48
CA GLY A 553 35.65 15.80 7.48
C GLY A 553 34.91 16.81 8.37
N HIS A 554 33.81 16.43 9.03
CA HIS A 554 33.15 17.26 10.04
C HIS A 554 33.59 16.87 11.44
N VAL A 555 33.72 17.86 12.34
CA VAL A 555 34.03 17.62 13.74
C VAL A 555 32.84 16.93 14.43
N PRO A 556 33.02 15.74 15.03
CA PRO A 556 31.95 15.04 15.70
C PRO A 556 31.54 15.73 17.00
N VAL A 557 30.26 15.61 17.38
CA VAL A 557 29.80 16.06 18.69
C VAL A 557 30.34 15.10 19.77
N PRO A 558 30.95 15.61 20.86
CA PRO A 558 31.51 14.76 21.91
C PRO A 558 30.50 13.76 22.48
N GLY A 559 30.93 12.50 22.59
CA GLY A 559 30.11 11.41 23.16
C GLY A 559 29.05 10.82 22.23
N VAL A 560 28.84 11.37 21.03
CA VAL A 560 27.87 10.85 20.06
C VAL A 560 28.44 9.67 19.29
N LYS A 561 27.68 8.57 19.25
CA LYS A 561 28.00 7.39 18.45
C LYS A 561 27.17 7.38 17.17
N TYR A 562 27.66 8.07 16.16
CA TYR A 562 27.01 8.13 14.84
C TYR A 562 26.77 6.74 14.25
N ARG A 563 25.59 6.55 13.65
CA ARG A 563 25.15 5.29 13.02
C ARG A 563 25.49 5.22 11.53
N VAL A 564 25.66 6.36 10.87
CA VAL A 564 25.86 6.44 9.42
C VAL A 564 26.88 7.51 9.06
N PHE A 565 27.81 7.18 8.16
CA PHE A 565 28.59 8.16 7.40
C PHE A 565 27.87 8.53 6.12
N HIS A 566 27.82 9.81 5.77
CA HIS A 566 27.38 10.28 4.45
C HIS A 566 28.56 10.94 3.73
N TYR A 567 29.16 10.25 2.75
CA TYR A 567 30.40 10.72 2.09
C TYR A 567 30.13 11.50 0.80
N SER A 568 29.13 12.39 0.82
CA SER A 568 28.67 13.10 -0.38
C SER A 568 29.61 14.21 -0.86
N LEU A 569 30.46 14.74 0.02
CA LEU A 569 31.38 15.84 -0.24
C LEU A 569 32.85 15.38 -0.14
N GLU A 570 33.75 16.20 -0.66
CA GLU A 570 35.18 16.01 -0.44
C GLU A 570 35.55 16.21 1.03
N PHE A 571 36.43 15.35 1.54
CA PHE A 571 37.04 15.51 2.85
C PHE A 571 38.54 15.21 2.81
N ARG A 572 39.27 15.73 3.79
CA ARG A 572 40.73 15.72 3.84
C ARG A 572 41.24 15.23 5.20
N VAL A 573 42.33 14.49 5.16
CA VAL A 573 43.11 14.06 6.32
C VAL A 573 44.58 14.38 6.03
N GLY A 574 45.06 15.50 6.59
CA GLY A 574 46.36 16.07 6.21
C GLY A 574 46.46 16.35 4.70
N ASN A 575 47.44 15.74 4.05
CA ASN A 575 47.67 15.87 2.59
C ASN A 575 46.84 14.90 1.75
N TRP A 576 46.16 13.95 2.37
CA TRP A 576 45.30 12.99 1.68
C TRP A 576 43.87 13.54 1.60
N SER A 577 43.18 13.23 0.51
CA SER A 577 41.80 13.69 0.27
C SER A 577 40.99 12.61 -0.44
N PHE A 578 39.71 12.52 -0.13
CA PHE A 578 38.77 11.67 -0.85
C PHE A 578 37.59 12.50 -1.35
N ASN A 579 37.29 12.37 -2.64
CA ASN A 579 36.11 12.93 -3.27
C ASN A 579 35.49 11.86 -4.17
N LYS A 580 34.24 11.47 -3.87
CA LYS A 580 33.54 10.43 -4.63
C LYS A 580 33.37 10.78 -6.11
N ALA A 581 33.26 12.07 -6.47
CA ALA A 581 33.05 12.51 -7.84
C ALA A 581 34.21 12.10 -8.78
N ASN A 582 35.42 11.95 -8.23
CA ASN A 582 36.60 11.51 -8.98
C ASN A 582 36.50 10.06 -9.48
N TRP A 583 35.54 9.27 -8.97
CA TRP A 583 35.38 7.84 -9.24
C TRP A 583 34.08 7.52 -9.99
N THR A 584 33.47 8.52 -10.64
CA THR A 584 32.18 8.38 -11.35
C THR A 584 32.22 7.34 -12.47
N ASN A 585 33.32 7.30 -13.23
CA ASN A 585 33.47 6.40 -14.38
C ASN A 585 34.38 5.20 -14.09
N SER A 586 34.75 4.99 -12.82
CA SER A 586 35.69 3.94 -12.43
C SER A 586 34.97 2.64 -12.12
N ASP A 587 35.28 1.57 -12.86
CA ASP A 587 34.78 0.23 -12.56
C ASP A 587 35.59 -0.41 -11.43
N MET A 588 35.20 -0.11 -10.19
CA MET A 588 35.84 -0.64 -8.97
C MET A 588 35.37 -2.06 -8.62
N VAL A 589 34.22 -2.48 -9.14
CA VAL A 589 33.56 -3.73 -8.75
C VAL A 589 34.00 -4.89 -9.63
N ASN A 590 34.10 -4.69 -10.95
CA ASN A 590 34.49 -5.76 -11.87
C ASN A 590 35.99 -5.83 -12.12
N LYS A 591 36.74 -4.73 -11.90
CA LYS A 591 38.19 -4.77 -11.92
C LYS A 591 38.71 -5.39 -10.63
N CYS A 592 39.20 -6.63 -10.71
CA CYS A 592 39.73 -7.34 -9.56
C CYS A 592 40.77 -6.51 -8.78
N TRP A 593 40.61 -6.51 -7.46
CA TRP A 593 41.48 -5.82 -6.48
C TRP A 593 41.55 -4.29 -6.65
N ALA A 594 40.64 -3.69 -7.41
CA ALA A 594 40.50 -2.24 -7.43
C ALA A 594 40.10 -1.72 -6.04
N LYS A 595 40.80 -0.69 -5.57
CA LYS A 595 40.55 -0.04 -4.28
C LYS A 595 40.81 1.46 -4.37
N PHE A 596 40.22 2.22 -3.44
CA PHE A 596 40.53 3.64 -3.27
C PHE A 596 41.92 3.83 -2.65
N PRO A 597 42.55 5.01 -2.82
CA PRO A 597 43.82 5.33 -2.20
C PRO A 597 43.77 5.11 -0.69
N ASP A 598 44.79 4.42 -0.15
CA ASP A 598 44.86 4.14 1.28
C ASP A 598 44.90 5.46 2.07
N PRO A 599 44.06 5.63 3.11
CA PRO A 599 44.12 6.80 3.96
C PRO A 599 45.39 6.78 4.83
N PRO A 600 45.79 7.92 5.42
CA PRO A 600 46.92 7.97 6.35
C PRO A 600 46.74 7.04 7.55
N ASP A 601 47.85 6.52 8.07
CA ASP A 601 47.81 5.66 9.27
C ASP A 601 47.35 6.49 10.49
N PRO A 602 46.37 6.02 11.29
CA PRO A 602 45.90 6.73 12.49
C PRO A 602 47.00 7.15 13.49
N SER A 603 48.13 6.45 13.52
CA SER A 603 49.30 6.78 14.35
C SER A 603 50.05 8.02 13.87
N THR A 604 49.89 8.42 12.61
CA THR A 604 50.55 9.58 11.98
C THR A 604 49.76 10.88 12.11
N LEU A 605 48.57 10.84 12.71
CA LEU A 605 47.72 12.01 12.90
C LEU A 605 48.32 12.99 13.91
N ASP A 606 48.17 14.29 13.63
CA ASP A 606 48.50 15.34 14.59
C ASP A 606 47.54 15.29 15.78
N ARG A 607 48.08 15.04 16.98
CA ARG A 607 47.33 14.92 18.23
C ARG A 607 47.23 16.22 19.03
N SER A 608 47.62 17.35 18.44
CA SER A 608 47.55 18.66 19.07
C SER A 608 46.12 19.12 19.39
N ASN A 609 45.14 18.68 18.59
CA ASN A 609 43.74 19.08 18.69
C ASN A 609 42.84 17.84 18.65
N GLU A 610 42.15 17.55 19.77
CA GLU A 610 41.31 16.37 19.92
C GLU A 610 40.15 16.33 18.91
N ASP A 611 39.51 17.46 18.63
CA ASP A 611 38.41 17.56 17.66
C ASP A 611 38.89 17.20 16.24
N SER A 612 40.10 17.66 15.88
CA SER A 612 40.72 17.36 14.58
C SER A 612 41.10 15.88 14.49
N VAL A 613 41.62 15.30 15.57
CA VAL A 613 41.92 13.85 15.64
C VAL A 613 40.65 13.03 15.47
N GLN A 614 39.58 13.35 16.18
CA GLN A 614 38.33 12.59 16.10
C GLN A 614 37.70 12.68 14.70
N ARG A 615 37.67 13.88 14.11
CA ARG A 615 37.25 14.08 12.71
C ARG A 615 38.05 13.20 11.75
N ASP A 616 39.38 13.24 11.86
CA ASP A 616 40.27 12.52 10.95
C ASP A 616 40.15 11.01 11.11
N LEU A 617 40.01 10.50 12.35
CA LEU A 617 39.76 9.08 12.62
C LEU A 617 38.46 8.58 11.98
N LEU A 618 37.36 9.33 12.09
CA LEU A 618 36.09 8.99 11.44
C LEU A 618 36.21 9.03 9.91
N SER A 619 37.02 9.93 9.39
CA SER A 619 37.25 10.09 7.95
C SER A 619 38.08 8.94 7.38
N ILE A 620 39.10 8.48 8.13
CA ILE A 620 39.88 7.29 7.83
C ILE A 620 38.99 6.03 7.90
N GLU A 621 38.16 5.92 8.95
CA GLU A 621 37.22 4.80 9.13
C GLU A 621 36.31 4.65 7.90
N CYS A 622 35.72 5.75 7.42
CA CYS A 622 34.83 5.73 6.26
C CYS A 622 35.46 5.12 4.99
N VAL A 623 36.70 5.52 4.63
CA VAL A 623 37.35 4.97 3.42
C VAL A 623 37.90 3.57 3.64
N ASN A 624 38.37 3.26 4.85
CA ASN A 624 38.76 1.90 5.19
C ASN A 624 37.58 0.93 5.06
N SER A 625 36.38 1.30 5.51
CA SER A 625 35.16 0.49 5.32
C SER A 625 34.81 0.29 3.85
N LEU A 626 34.96 1.31 2.99
CA LEU A 626 34.77 1.19 1.55
C LEU A 626 35.78 0.21 0.90
N ASN A 627 37.07 0.36 1.25
CA ASN A 627 38.13 -0.50 0.74
C ASN A 627 37.99 -1.95 1.23
N GLU A 628 37.58 -2.15 2.47
CA GLU A 628 37.27 -3.47 3.03
C GLU A 628 36.10 -4.12 2.29
N ALA A 629 35.02 -3.37 2.03
CA ALA A 629 33.86 -3.86 1.29
C ALA A 629 34.24 -4.33 -0.12
N LEU A 630 35.06 -3.56 -0.83
CA LEU A 630 35.59 -3.91 -2.16
C LEU A 630 36.47 -5.17 -2.10
N ARG A 631 37.39 -5.25 -1.13
CA ARG A 631 38.24 -6.43 -0.92
C ARG A 631 37.39 -7.68 -0.72
N SER A 632 36.44 -7.64 0.22
CA SER A 632 35.55 -8.78 0.48
C SER A 632 34.67 -9.14 -0.71
N HIS A 633 34.28 -8.16 -1.55
CA HIS A 633 33.58 -8.45 -2.80
C HIS A 633 34.47 -9.21 -3.79
N HIS A 634 35.71 -8.76 -3.99
CA HIS A 634 36.66 -9.42 -4.91
C HIS A 634 37.06 -10.83 -4.45
N GLU A 635 37.21 -11.03 -3.13
CA GLU A 635 37.40 -12.35 -2.53
C GLU A 635 36.21 -13.29 -2.84
N ARG A 636 34.97 -12.82 -2.65
CA ARG A 636 33.76 -13.59 -2.98
C ARG A 636 33.65 -13.90 -4.48
N LYS A 637 34.08 -12.98 -5.35
CA LYS A 637 34.17 -13.20 -6.80
C LYS A 637 35.30 -14.14 -7.21
N LYS A 638 36.13 -14.61 -6.26
CA LYS A 638 37.30 -15.45 -6.52
C LYS A 638 38.24 -14.82 -7.54
N CYS A 639 38.50 -13.52 -7.37
CA CYS A 639 39.52 -12.84 -8.16
C CYS A 639 40.85 -13.61 -8.06
N PRO A 640 41.60 -13.74 -9.17
CA PRO A 640 42.91 -14.40 -9.16
C PRO A 640 43.83 -13.78 -8.12
N ASP A 641 44.74 -14.55 -7.53
CA ASP A 641 45.65 -14.04 -6.51
C ASP A 641 46.42 -12.81 -7.05
N PRO A 642 46.46 -11.68 -6.31
CA PRO A 642 47.23 -10.49 -6.71
C PRO A 642 48.67 -10.80 -7.15
N SER A 643 49.28 -11.84 -6.60
CA SER A 643 50.64 -12.31 -6.92
C SER A 643 50.76 -13.03 -8.27
N THR A 644 49.65 -13.41 -8.90
CA THR A 644 49.60 -14.05 -10.23
C THR A 644 49.45 -13.04 -11.37
N PHE A 645 49.20 -11.77 -11.08
CA PHE A 645 49.24 -10.71 -12.08
C PHE A 645 50.70 -10.35 -12.39
N PRO A 646 51.08 -10.20 -13.67
CA PRO A 646 52.38 -9.62 -13.99
C PRO A 646 52.50 -8.24 -13.32
N PRO A 647 53.70 -7.83 -12.85
CA PRO A 647 53.88 -6.52 -12.25
C PRO A 647 53.31 -5.45 -13.19
N PRO A 648 52.70 -4.38 -12.66
CA PRO A 648 52.21 -3.31 -13.51
C PRO A 648 53.39 -2.79 -14.35
N ILE A 649 53.25 -2.84 -15.67
CA ILE A 649 54.11 -2.07 -16.55
C ILE A 649 53.94 -0.63 -16.07
N GLN A 650 55.02 -0.05 -15.55
CA GLN A 650 55.08 1.38 -15.32
C GLN A 650 54.90 2.03 -16.69
N GLU A 651 53.67 2.41 -17.03
CA GLU A 651 53.44 3.46 -18.02
C GLU A 651 54.00 4.73 -17.39
N THR A 652 55.28 4.98 -17.66
CA THR A 652 55.87 6.30 -17.59
C THR A 652 54.91 7.27 -18.28
N PRO A 653 54.58 8.42 -17.68
CA PRO A 653 53.79 9.44 -18.36
C PRO A 653 54.60 9.91 -19.56
N ASN A 654 54.28 9.42 -20.76
CA ASN A 654 54.72 10.05 -21.98
C ASN A 654 53.93 11.35 -22.09
N HIS A 655 54.47 12.41 -21.48
CA HIS A 655 54.20 13.76 -21.93
C HIS A 655 54.48 13.81 -23.43
N PRO A 656 53.52 14.21 -24.29
CA PRO A 656 53.88 14.64 -25.61
C PRO A 656 54.76 15.88 -25.45
N ILE A 657 56.04 15.72 -25.79
CA ILE A 657 57.00 16.81 -25.95
C ILE A 657 56.43 17.73 -27.04
N LEU A 658 55.84 18.84 -26.63
CA LEU A 658 55.65 19.99 -27.52
C LEU A 658 57.04 20.54 -27.89
N PRO A 659 57.33 20.85 -29.16
CA PRO A 659 58.59 21.49 -29.54
C PRO A 659 58.69 22.91 -28.94
N PRO A 660 59.92 23.42 -28.74
CA PRO A 660 60.17 24.62 -27.94
C PRO A 660 59.59 25.90 -28.59
N PRO A 661 59.35 26.96 -27.78
CA PRO A 661 58.65 28.15 -28.22
C PRO A 661 59.54 28.98 -29.15
N ASN A 662 59.09 29.20 -30.38
CA ASN A 662 59.66 30.26 -31.21
C ASN A 662 59.02 31.59 -30.79
N ARG A 663 59.89 32.50 -30.37
CA ARG A 663 59.59 33.90 -30.09
C ARG A 663 59.15 34.55 -31.40
N ASP A 664 57.93 35.06 -31.44
CA ASP A 664 57.60 36.34 -32.09
C ASP A 664 56.27 36.87 -31.53
N HIS A 665 56.36 38.04 -30.91
CA HIS A 665 55.29 38.92 -30.45
C HIS A 665 54.52 39.51 -31.67
N PRO A 666 53.32 40.13 -31.52
CA PRO A 666 52.96 40.98 -30.39
C PRO A 666 51.52 40.92 -29.84
N ILE A 667 51.49 41.42 -28.61
CA ILE A 667 50.36 41.75 -27.72
C ILE A 667 49.53 42.90 -28.31
N LEU A 668 48.20 42.88 -28.10
CA LEU A 668 47.27 43.99 -27.77
C LEU A 668 45.79 43.52 -27.94
N PRO A 669 44.75 44.17 -27.34
CA PRO A 669 44.34 44.18 -25.92
C PRO A 669 42.85 43.76 -25.75
N PRO A 670 42.24 43.78 -24.53
CA PRO A 670 40.92 43.20 -24.29
C PRO A 670 39.79 44.22 -24.52
N LEU A 671 38.60 43.79 -24.97
CA LEU A 671 37.39 44.61 -24.89
C LEU A 671 36.09 43.81 -24.86
N ASN A 672 35.20 44.35 -24.03
CA ASN A 672 33.90 43.91 -23.59
C ASN A 672 32.78 44.10 -24.62
N ARG A 673 31.70 43.34 -24.40
CA ARG A 673 30.27 43.67 -24.54
C ARG A 673 29.59 43.81 -25.92
N ASP A 674 28.49 43.04 -25.97
CA ASP A 674 27.16 43.34 -26.52
C ASP A 674 26.79 42.92 -27.96
N SER A 675 25.80 42.02 -27.97
CA SER A 675 24.70 41.82 -28.93
C SER A 675 25.01 41.22 -30.31
N ALA A 676 24.41 40.07 -30.62
CA ALA A 676 23.24 39.96 -31.50
C ALA A 676 22.89 38.49 -31.80
N ARG A 677 21.63 38.29 -32.20
CA ARG A 677 20.86 37.05 -32.38
C ARG A 677 21.20 36.27 -33.67
N GLU A 678 20.58 35.09 -33.75
CA GLU A 678 20.21 34.28 -34.95
C GLU A 678 21.36 33.52 -35.64
N GLU A 679 21.19 32.34 -36.24
CA GLU A 679 20.26 31.19 -36.25
C GLU A 679 20.89 30.17 -37.25
N ILE A 680 20.44 28.91 -37.27
CA ILE A 680 20.49 27.95 -38.42
C ILE A 680 21.71 27.00 -38.63
N ILE A 681 21.41 25.70 -38.41
CA ILE A 681 21.68 24.43 -39.15
C ILE A 681 22.68 24.47 -40.34
N PRO A 682 23.44 23.36 -40.58
CA PRO A 682 23.41 22.80 -41.94
C PRO A 682 23.34 21.27 -42.04
N SER A 683 22.53 20.86 -43.03
CA SER A 683 22.40 19.53 -43.62
C SER A 683 23.71 19.00 -44.24
N ARG A 684 23.83 17.68 -44.42
CA ARG A 684 24.64 17.09 -45.50
C ARG A 684 23.91 15.95 -46.22
N LYS A 685 23.84 16.11 -47.55
CA LYS A 685 23.29 15.20 -48.57
C LYS A 685 24.31 14.15 -49.04
N LEU A 686 23.77 13.05 -49.55
CA LEU A 686 24.40 11.95 -50.29
C LEU A 686 24.96 12.31 -51.68
N GLY A 687 25.85 11.42 -52.17
CA GLY A 687 26.07 11.01 -53.58
C GLY A 687 26.96 9.74 -53.58
N LYS A 688 26.95 8.76 -54.49
CA LYS A 688 26.39 8.45 -55.84
C LYS A 688 26.35 6.89 -55.95
N VAL A 689 25.29 6.25 -56.45
CA VAL A 689 25.04 5.72 -57.82
C VAL A 689 26.10 4.76 -58.39
N ASP A 690 25.66 3.53 -58.72
CA ASP A 690 25.94 2.86 -59.99
C ASP A 690 24.78 1.93 -60.43
N LYS A 691 24.63 1.81 -61.76
CA LYS A 691 23.52 1.25 -62.56
C LYS A 691 23.57 -0.29 -62.71
N VAL A 692 22.46 -0.89 -63.16
CA VAL A 692 22.33 -1.55 -64.51
C VAL A 692 20.86 -2.02 -64.72
N ASP A 693 20.42 -1.85 -65.97
CA ASP A 693 19.11 -2.08 -66.57
C ASP A 693 18.60 -3.54 -66.61
N ALA A 694 17.27 -3.75 -66.67
CA ALA A 694 16.56 -4.07 -67.92
C ALA A 694 15.26 -4.89 -67.77
N LEU A 695 14.25 -4.45 -68.53
CA LEU A 695 13.25 -5.20 -69.30
C LEU A 695 11.88 -5.66 -68.70
N ARG A 696 10.87 -5.03 -69.31
CA ARG A 696 9.42 -5.29 -69.45
C ARG A 696 9.01 -6.75 -69.75
N HIS A 697 7.82 -7.17 -69.30
CA HIS A 697 6.65 -7.32 -70.20
C HIS A 697 5.30 -7.63 -69.49
N ASN A 698 4.24 -7.16 -70.15
CA ASN A 698 2.80 -7.24 -69.84
C ASN A 698 2.19 -8.63 -70.08
N LYS A 699 1.07 -8.94 -69.40
CA LYS A 699 -0.29 -9.24 -69.93
C LYS A 699 -1.09 -10.10 -68.93
N GLU A 700 -2.24 -9.62 -68.43
CA GLU A 700 -3.62 -9.90 -68.92
C GLU A 700 -4.05 -11.37 -68.62
N LEU A 701 -5.15 -11.72 -67.96
CA LEU A 701 -6.56 -11.31 -68.07
C LEU A 701 -7.42 -11.93 -66.93
N LYS A 702 -8.49 -11.20 -66.54
CA LYS A 702 -9.90 -11.61 -66.28
C LYS A 702 -10.20 -12.69 -65.19
N ASN A 703 -11.28 -12.63 -64.41
CA ASN A 703 -12.58 -12.00 -64.65
C ASN A 703 -13.41 -11.87 -63.34
N GLU A 704 -14.30 -10.86 -63.36
CA GLU A 704 -15.68 -10.81 -62.80
C GLU A 704 -15.87 -10.72 -61.28
N SER A 705 -16.20 -9.53 -60.73
CA SER A 705 -17.48 -8.75 -60.73
C SER A 705 -18.33 -9.11 -59.51
N GLN A 706 -18.94 -8.21 -58.73
CA GLN A 706 -19.68 -6.96 -59.01
C GLN A 706 -19.30 -5.89 -57.94
N GLU A 707 -18.97 -4.62 -58.26
CA GLU A 707 -19.84 -3.51 -58.74
C GLU A 707 -20.91 -3.09 -57.72
N PHE A 708 -21.22 -1.81 -57.39
CA PHE A 708 -20.79 -0.43 -57.75
C PHE A 708 -21.40 0.42 -56.60
N SER A 709 -20.63 1.15 -55.77
CA SER A 709 -20.20 2.56 -55.90
C SER A 709 -21.09 3.64 -55.21
N PRO A 710 -20.46 4.68 -54.62
CA PRO A 710 -21.05 5.94 -54.10
C PRO A 710 -21.31 6.91 -55.30
N PRO A 711 -21.68 8.22 -55.18
CA PRO A 711 -21.47 9.19 -54.08
C PRO A 711 -22.57 10.27 -53.90
N GLU A 712 -22.40 11.20 -52.95
CA GLU A 712 -22.26 12.63 -53.26
C GLU A 712 -21.99 13.49 -52.02
N VAL A 713 -20.99 14.36 -52.19
CA VAL A 713 -20.59 15.43 -51.28
C VAL A 713 -21.23 16.71 -51.83
N ASN A 714 -21.90 17.49 -50.97
CA ASN A 714 -22.03 18.92 -51.18
C ASN A 714 -21.51 19.68 -49.96
N LYS A 715 -20.44 20.44 -50.19
CA LYS A 715 -19.85 21.41 -49.27
C LYS A 715 -20.63 22.73 -49.36
N ALA A 716 -20.96 23.30 -48.21
CA ALA A 716 -20.98 24.76 -48.04
C ALA A 716 -20.52 25.10 -46.62
N ASN A 717 -19.42 25.87 -46.53
CA ASN A 717 -18.87 26.41 -45.29
C ASN A 717 -19.83 27.43 -44.65
N THR A 718 -19.97 27.42 -43.31
CA THR A 718 -19.79 28.59 -42.43
C THR A 718 -20.02 28.20 -40.96
N LYS A 719 -19.03 28.52 -40.11
CA LYS A 719 -19.02 28.63 -38.63
C LYS A 719 -20.15 27.92 -37.83
N SER A 720 -19.78 26.95 -36.99
CA SER A 720 -20.59 26.56 -35.82
C SER A 720 -19.72 26.40 -34.57
N ASP A 721 -20.03 27.22 -33.57
CA ASP A 721 -19.69 27.00 -32.17
C ASP A 721 -20.24 25.64 -31.70
N GLN A 722 -19.41 24.84 -31.03
CA GLN A 722 -19.88 23.67 -30.27
C GLN A 722 -20.20 24.09 -28.84
N PRO A 723 -21.42 23.84 -28.32
CA PRO A 723 -21.67 23.89 -26.89
C PRO A 723 -21.19 22.59 -26.23
N ASN A 724 -20.46 22.74 -25.13
CA ASN A 724 -20.23 21.68 -24.16
C ASN A 724 -21.57 21.14 -23.65
N ILE A 725 -21.81 19.83 -23.79
CA ILE A 725 -22.92 19.17 -23.09
C ILE A 725 -22.43 18.91 -21.66
N HIS A 726 -23.00 19.69 -20.73
CA HIS A 726 -22.76 19.63 -19.30
C HIS A 726 -23.51 18.45 -18.64
N PHE A 727 -22.88 17.86 -17.64
CA PHE A 727 -23.49 17.05 -16.59
C PHE A 727 -24.63 17.84 -15.93
N CYS A 728 -25.90 17.46 -16.19
CA CYS A 728 -27.10 17.67 -15.36
C CYS A 728 -28.36 17.57 -16.23
N GLU A 729 -28.75 16.37 -16.64
CA GLU A 729 -30.16 16.04 -16.90
C GLU A 729 -30.41 14.63 -16.34
N ILE A 730 -31.58 14.39 -15.76
CA ILE A 730 -32.01 13.21 -14.96
C ILE A 730 -31.83 13.36 -13.43
N VAL A 731 -32.33 14.46 -12.83
CA VAL A 731 -32.75 14.49 -11.41
C VAL A 731 -33.96 15.43 -11.29
N ASP A 732 -35.15 15.02 -11.73
CA ASP A 732 -36.36 15.88 -11.61
C ASP A 732 -37.69 15.12 -11.48
N SER A 733 -37.71 13.92 -10.89
CA SER A 733 -38.96 13.15 -10.75
C SER A 733 -39.26 12.57 -9.36
N TRP A 734 -39.00 13.29 -8.25
CA TRP A 734 -39.41 12.87 -6.88
C TRP A 734 -39.96 14.03 -6.04
N PRO A 735 -40.95 13.81 -5.14
CA PRO A 735 -41.61 14.88 -4.39
C PRO A 735 -40.67 15.54 -3.35
N PRO A 736 -40.85 16.84 -3.07
CA PRO A 736 -39.89 17.64 -2.30
C PRO A 736 -40.04 17.37 -0.79
N GLY A 737 -38.95 16.95 -0.16
CA GLY A 737 -38.89 16.75 1.28
C GLY A 737 -37.68 15.96 1.80
N ILE A 738 -36.86 15.36 0.91
CA ILE A 738 -35.76 14.45 1.33
C ILE A 738 -34.36 14.93 0.88
N LEU A 739 -34.24 16.00 0.09
CA LEU A 739 -32.94 16.63 -0.19
C LEU A 739 -33.13 18.17 -0.22
N SER A 740 -32.42 18.88 0.66
CA SER A 740 -32.22 20.33 0.57
C SER A 740 -30.90 20.60 -0.19
N PRO A 741 -30.78 21.69 -0.97
CA PRO A 741 -29.84 21.76 -2.08
C PRO A 741 -28.46 22.22 -1.59
N PHE A 742 -27.49 21.30 -1.59
CA PHE A 742 -26.07 21.63 -1.45
C PHE A 742 -25.20 20.75 -2.35
N PHE A 743 -25.64 20.45 -3.56
CA PHE A 743 -24.79 19.82 -4.57
C PHE A 743 -25.08 20.40 -5.94
N CYS A 744 -24.69 21.66 -6.12
CA CYS A 744 -24.27 22.22 -7.41
C CYS A 744 -23.57 23.56 -7.15
N GLY A 745 -22.24 23.52 -7.06
CA GLY A 745 -21.37 24.72 -7.05
C GLY A 745 -20.70 25.04 -5.72
N SER A 746 -19.58 24.38 -5.40
CA SER A 746 -18.43 24.98 -4.70
C SER A 746 -17.21 24.06 -4.82
N ASN A 747 -16.03 24.64 -5.07
CA ASN A 747 -14.75 23.94 -5.10
C ASN A 747 -14.45 23.23 -3.77
N VAL A 748 -13.57 22.24 -3.84
CA VAL A 748 -13.02 21.41 -2.74
C VAL A 748 -12.38 22.23 -1.58
N ASP A 749 -12.36 23.57 -1.66
CA ASP A 749 -11.80 24.47 -0.65
C ASP A 749 -12.79 24.90 0.46
N ASP A 750 -14.11 24.70 0.32
CA ASP A 750 -15.08 25.16 1.35
C ASP A 750 -15.33 24.14 2.49
N TYR A 751 -14.90 22.90 2.34
CA TYR A 751 -15.03 21.89 3.41
C TYR A 751 -14.14 22.19 4.64
N PHE A 752 -13.15 23.08 4.48
CA PHE A 752 -12.27 23.53 5.58
C PHE A 752 -12.70 24.86 6.24
N GLN A 753 -13.75 25.53 5.77
CA GLN A 753 -14.28 26.75 6.40
C GLN A 753 -15.39 26.49 7.44
N LEU A 754 -16.07 25.35 7.39
CA LEU A 754 -17.17 25.03 8.32
C LEU A 754 -16.73 24.54 9.72
N GLN A 755 -15.43 24.32 9.96
CA GLN A 755 -14.88 24.12 11.31
C GLN A 755 -14.43 25.41 12.01
N ARG A 756 -14.68 26.60 11.43
CA ARG A 756 -14.25 27.89 11.99
C ARG A 756 -15.34 28.70 12.70
N THR A 757 -16.60 28.25 12.76
CA THR A 757 -17.71 29.02 13.34
C THR A 757 -18.51 28.33 14.46
N GLU A 758 -17.95 27.31 15.11
CA GLU A 758 -18.45 26.78 16.41
C GLU A 758 -17.39 26.86 17.53
N LYS A 759 -16.56 27.91 17.49
CA LYS A 759 -15.73 28.29 18.65
C LYS A 759 -15.85 29.75 19.08
N GLU A 760 -16.81 30.47 18.50
CA GLU A 760 -17.28 31.77 18.98
C GLU A 760 -18.81 31.86 18.83
N ARG A 761 -19.52 30.94 19.52
CA ARG A 761 -20.88 31.16 20.06
C ARG A 761 -21.20 30.11 21.12
#